data_AF-A0A0B6ZJM4-F1
#
_entry.id   AF-A0A0B6ZJM4-F1
#
_cell.length_a   1.000
_cell.length_b   1.000
_cell.length_c   1.000
_cell.angle_alpha   90.00
_cell.angle_beta   90.00
_cell.angle_gamma   90.00
#
_symmetry.space_group_name_H-M   'P 1'
#
loop_
_entity.id
_entity.type
_entity.pdbx_description
1 polymer ?
#
loop_
_entity_poly.entity_id
_entity_poly.type
_entity_poly.pdbx_seq_one_letter_code
_entity_poly.pdbx_strand_id
1 'polypeptide(L)'
;IKMASVEEVLYHGTWRIIECVSVAGVVEITGIDGTEFILDENGEVSWQISDEAENLPFFNCETYEVCPAAGSEPALLKFIGACAGQVVEFKVDISDDLMLLTYEKCCMLQCQKISPGPWKNGTSYSFLSALEHGYFSDLVLRADTGKEFKVHSVILQLSAPELNWTAQITPLTGLPEDVLQVTLHYLYAECLPRGLTEVTAQKCVKMVGKMPGFAKFGQLCETFLKNTALTQQIKNLVSDIHACADRINDLFSGPGVDDIKEPVSLEGTIWSSPAKLCYTVRQALREEALACAKLVIMCDLFSKRKYELSREERYDIMKYVKSRIPIFLKQLLTLLTSIKVHLQALAQPQRADIATYLVPEMETILDTMFRFANETKAALEQAITSNEKITVEKGEKTDKSKKGGVGDALGRTLKHALHLKELKKLKHFHERTTSSFIHLRQKRENFSMKSQPDKVRAVSQSLLALVAEFPSFVIRLREIIFALDEKVTWKEWKYLFKMATSKVSWGLAKVQYSRSTLQPMIDEICTIVRSEQFVASLITLGLRSPTEATSQGFFSSGGDTQTTKYAQLSCVDSLCVPPTSGKSQTAKRALELLRQQAETDMIFEVVCVPEDGDIIIDHTTSNSEVLVGAGSEKLGEDGAVTKGCGDGDGEEEEVEVREYKAHRVIVAAQCDWFRRALLSGMKEAINRKITVPDTNPELFERFLEALYSGHLDTRSLNAEQLADLMALCDRYEMDNLKQVCEHELKSHLDEENALCLLNLADHLNSKLLRDSALSYVVEHQEITFNDVYEELPVHLKDEVQDAIMQGLDPKSRTTRGHHLGTPNSSSSLSEVDELINNIHITQERGLDLSTSSSSDDLPNMEDTARLDRCIRELADIVGENMSREELTRVVLAADYDVNRALNFIYST
;
A
#
# COMPACT_ATOMS: atom_id res chain seq x y z
N ILE A 1 -15.51 7.73 -10.28
CA ILE A 1 -15.01 6.54 -9.58
C ILE A 1 -15.31 5.35 -10.50
N LYS A 2 -14.32 4.89 -11.28
CA LYS A 2 -14.51 3.67 -12.08
C LYS A 2 -14.44 2.49 -11.11
N MET A 3 -15.51 1.70 -11.06
CA MET A 3 -15.57 0.45 -10.29
C MET A 3 -14.41 -0.44 -10.73
N ALA A 4 -13.72 -1.08 -9.78
CA ALA A 4 -12.86 -2.21 -10.11
C ALA A 4 -13.66 -3.17 -10.99
N SER A 5 -13.08 -3.65 -12.09
CA SER A 5 -13.74 -4.68 -12.91
C SER A 5 -14.11 -5.84 -12.00
N VAL A 6 -15.37 -6.29 -12.06
CA VAL A 6 -15.95 -7.36 -11.21
C VAL A 6 -15.07 -8.62 -11.13
N GLU A 7 -14.22 -8.85 -12.14
CA GLU A 7 -13.25 -9.94 -12.20
C GLU A 7 -12.06 -9.83 -11.22
N GLU A 8 -11.64 -8.62 -10.79
CA GLU A 8 -10.47 -8.47 -9.91
C GLU A 8 -10.76 -8.89 -8.46
N VAL A 9 -12.02 -8.76 -8.01
CA VAL A 9 -12.46 -9.12 -6.67
C VAL A 9 -12.24 -10.61 -6.37
N LEU A 10 -12.32 -11.45 -7.40
CA LEU A 10 -12.17 -12.90 -7.28
C LEU A 10 -10.79 -13.30 -6.75
N TYR A 11 -9.74 -12.55 -7.13
CA TYR A 11 -8.35 -12.83 -6.76
C TYR A 11 -7.99 -12.32 -5.37
N HIS A 12 -8.74 -11.39 -4.79
CA HIS A 12 -8.42 -10.80 -3.49
C HIS A 12 -8.63 -11.80 -2.35
N GLY A 13 -7.73 -11.75 -1.37
CA GLY A 13 -7.79 -12.57 -0.17
C GLY A 13 -6.45 -13.23 0.18
N THR A 14 -6.50 -14.05 1.23
CA THR A 14 -5.36 -14.89 1.63
C THR A 14 -5.49 -16.24 0.94
N TRP A 15 -4.41 -16.70 0.33
CA TRP A 15 -4.34 -17.96 -0.40
C TRP A 15 -3.24 -18.82 0.21
N ARG A 16 -3.52 -20.10 0.46
CA ARG A 16 -2.53 -21.08 0.93
C ARG A 16 -2.16 -22.02 -0.20
N ILE A 17 -0.87 -22.22 -0.44
CA ILE A 17 -0.40 -23.28 -1.34
C ILE A 17 -0.67 -24.62 -0.66
N ILE A 18 -1.53 -25.45 -1.23
CA ILE A 18 -1.83 -26.79 -0.72
C ILE A 18 -0.86 -27.80 -1.32
N GLU A 19 -0.58 -27.65 -2.62
CA GLU A 19 0.14 -28.66 -3.38
C GLU A 19 0.94 -28.01 -4.51
N CYS A 20 2.15 -28.53 -4.74
CA CYS A 20 2.97 -28.23 -5.90
C CYS A 20 3.17 -29.47 -6.77
N VAL A 21 2.73 -29.39 -8.03
CA VAL A 21 2.84 -30.48 -9.01
C VAL A 21 3.87 -30.11 -10.08
N SER A 22 4.87 -30.96 -10.30
CA SER A 22 5.81 -30.78 -11.41
C SER A 22 5.26 -31.33 -12.72
N VAL A 23 5.80 -30.88 -13.86
CA VAL A 23 5.32 -31.28 -15.20
C VAL A 23 5.52 -32.77 -15.52
N ALA A 24 6.25 -33.51 -14.66
CA ALA A 24 6.29 -34.97 -14.72
C ALA A 24 5.01 -35.66 -14.18
N GLY A 25 4.05 -34.90 -13.66
CA GLY A 25 2.83 -35.44 -13.04
C GLY A 25 3.07 -36.08 -11.67
N VAL A 26 4.22 -35.82 -11.06
CA VAL A 26 4.57 -36.28 -9.73
C VAL A 26 4.22 -35.16 -8.73
N VAL A 27 3.45 -35.51 -7.71
CA VAL A 27 3.21 -34.66 -6.54
C VAL A 27 4.53 -34.55 -5.78
N GLU A 28 5.12 -33.36 -5.71
CA GLU A 28 6.42 -33.14 -5.08
C GLU A 28 6.24 -32.54 -3.69
N ILE A 29 6.72 -33.23 -2.65
CA ILE A 29 6.84 -32.66 -1.30
C ILE A 29 7.99 -31.66 -1.34
N THR A 30 7.67 -30.41 -1.66
CA THR A 30 8.64 -29.33 -1.93
C THR A 30 8.92 -28.48 -0.69
N GLY A 31 8.16 -28.69 0.40
CA GLY A 31 8.26 -27.90 1.63
C GLY A 31 7.63 -26.50 1.52
N ILE A 32 7.14 -26.12 0.34
CA ILE A 32 6.42 -24.86 0.13
C ILE A 32 4.92 -24.99 0.45
N ASP A 33 4.43 -26.22 0.58
CA ASP A 33 3.07 -26.53 1.00
C ASP A 33 2.82 -25.92 2.39
N GLY A 34 1.70 -25.22 2.55
CA GLY A 34 1.40 -24.41 3.74
C GLY A 34 1.87 -22.95 3.67
N THR A 35 2.63 -22.55 2.65
CA THR A 35 2.97 -21.13 2.42
C THR A 35 1.71 -20.33 2.08
N GLU A 36 1.46 -19.24 2.80
CA GLU A 36 0.33 -18.34 2.57
C GLU A 36 0.79 -17.09 1.81
N PHE A 37 -0.04 -16.57 0.92
CA PHE A 37 0.18 -15.26 0.30
C PHE A 37 -1.12 -14.46 0.26
N ILE A 38 -0.99 -13.15 0.44
CA ILE A 38 -2.15 -12.23 0.49
C ILE A 38 -2.13 -11.37 -0.75
N LEU A 39 -3.20 -11.42 -1.55
CA LEU A 39 -3.43 -10.53 -2.68
C LEU A 39 -4.41 -9.45 -2.25
N ASP A 40 -3.94 -8.21 -2.15
CA ASP A 40 -4.79 -7.10 -1.72
C ASP A 40 -5.37 -6.29 -2.89
N GLU A 41 -6.43 -5.54 -2.59
CA GLU A 41 -7.12 -4.63 -3.53
C GLU A 41 -6.18 -3.58 -4.16
N ASN A 42 -5.04 -3.35 -3.50
CA ASN A 42 -4.05 -2.39 -3.92
C ASN A 42 -3.02 -2.96 -4.91
N GLY A 43 -3.12 -4.25 -5.31
CA GLY A 43 -2.17 -4.89 -6.22
C GLY A 43 -0.84 -5.25 -5.56
N GLU A 44 -0.82 -5.43 -4.24
CA GLU A 44 0.33 -5.93 -3.50
C GLU A 44 0.19 -7.40 -3.12
N VAL A 45 1.33 -8.08 -3.08
CA VAL A 45 1.42 -9.45 -2.57
C VAL A 45 2.32 -9.46 -1.34
N SER A 46 1.88 -10.12 -0.28
CA SER A 46 2.70 -10.45 0.88
C SER A 46 2.79 -11.97 1.03
N TRP A 47 3.93 -12.47 1.50
CA TRP A 47 4.22 -13.90 1.61
C TRP A 47 4.48 -14.26 3.08
N GLN A 48 3.83 -15.32 3.56
CA GLN A 48 4.16 -16.02 4.80
C GLN A 48 4.69 -17.40 4.42
N ILE A 49 6.02 -17.47 4.36
CA ILE A 49 6.75 -18.64 3.87
C ILE A 49 6.82 -19.68 5.00
N SER A 50 6.54 -20.95 4.68
CA SER A 50 6.68 -22.06 5.63
C SER A 50 8.14 -22.21 6.08
N ASP A 51 8.37 -22.57 7.35
CA ASP A 51 9.72 -22.72 7.93
C ASP A 51 10.56 -23.81 7.23
N GLU A 52 9.91 -24.73 6.51
CA GLU A 52 10.54 -25.82 5.75
C GLU A 52 10.78 -25.47 4.26
N ALA A 53 10.34 -24.29 3.81
CA ALA A 53 10.38 -23.91 2.39
C ALA A 53 11.76 -23.38 1.96
N GLU A 54 12.26 -23.85 0.82
CA GLU A 54 13.42 -23.26 0.17
C GLU A 54 13.10 -21.89 -0.46
N ASN A 55 14.03 -20.93 -0.40
CA ASN A 55 13.82 -19.60 -0.96
C ASN A 55 13.66 -19.64 -2.50
N LEU A 56 12.42 -19.50 -2.96
CA LEU A 56 12.04 -19.40 -4.37
C LEU A 56 12.02 -17.93 -4.86
N PRO A 57 12.33 -17.66 -6.14
CA PRO A 57 12.44 -16.30 -6.66
C PRO A 57 11.17 -15.45 -6.53
N PHE A 58 9.98 -16.05 -6.60
CA PHE A 58 8.71 -15.32 -6.49
C PHE A 58 8.32 -14.96 -5.04
N PHE A 59 8.96 -15.53 -4.01
CA PHE A 59 8.76 -15.10 -2.63
C PHE A 59 9.25 -13.67 -2.36
N ASN A 60 10.10 -13.14 -3.24
CA ASN A 60 10.57 -11.76 -3.18
C ASN A 60 9.68 -10.80 -3.99
N CYS A 61 8.54 -11.28 -4.51
CA CYS A 61 7.58 -10.44 -5.19
C CYS A 61 6.73 -9.63 -4.22
N GLU A 62 6.48 -8.37 -4.54
CA GLU A 62 5.79 -7.41 -3.66
C GLU A 62 4.54 -6.80 -4.31
N THR A 63 4.41 -6.94 -5.63
CA THR A 63 3.23 -6.49 -6.37
C THR A 63 2.79 -7.53 -7.35
N TYR A 64 1.49 -7.52 -7.62
CA TYR A 64 0.89 -8.32 -8.66
C TYR A 64 0.03 -7.47 -9.60
N GLU A 65 -0.08 -7.92 -10.82
CA GLU A 65 -1.00 -7.39 -11.83
C GLU A 65 -1.80 -8.56 -12.39
N VAL A 66 -3.11 -8.37 -12.53
CA VAL A 66 -4.01 -9.31 -13.20
C VAL A 66 -4.19 -8.78 -14.61
N CYS A 67 -3.76 -9.54 -15.60
CA CYS A 67 -4.14 -9.28 -16.98
C CYS A 67 -5.35 -10.16 -17.28
N PRO A 68 -6.55 -9.58 -17.43
CA PRO A 68 -7.76 -10.34 -17.72
C PRO A 68 -7.62 -11.08 -19.06
N ALA A 69 -8.33 -12.20 -19.18
CA ALA A 69 -8.34 -13.02 -20.38
C ALA A 69 -8.85 -12.20 -21.58
N ALA A 70 -7.97 -11.88 -22.52
CA ALA A 70 -8.36 -11.31 -23.80
C ALA A 70 -8.62 -12.45 -24.80
N GLY A 71 -9.88 -12.85 -24.94
CA GLY A 71 -10.28 -13.90 -25.88
C GLY A 71 -10.04 -15.33 -25.35
N SER A 72 -9.33 -16.18 -26.10
CA SER A 72 -9.09 -17.60 -25.73
C SER A 72 -7.86 -17.83 -24.86
N GLU A 73 -7.18 -16.76 -24.43
CA GLU A 73 -6.00 -16.86 -23.57
C GLU A 73 -6.42 -16.86 -22.10
N PRO A 74 -5.84 -17.74 -21.26
CA PRO A 74 -6.14 -17.75 -19.83
C PRO A 74 -5.70 -16.44 -19.18
N ALA A 75 -6.37 -16.04 -18.09
CA ALA A 75 -5.96 -14.89 -17.30
C ALA A 75 -4.52 -15.07 -16.79
N LEU A 76 -3.77 -13.97 -16.73
CA LEU A 76 -2.36 -13.98 -16.32
C LEU A 76 -2.19 -13.20 -15.02
N LEU A 77 -1.52 -13.83 -14.05
CA LEU A 77 -1.11 -13.19 -12.80
C LEU A 77 0.39 -12.96 -12.82
N LYS A 78 0.77 -11.69 -12.87
CA LYS A 78 2.17 -11.26 -12.98
C LYS A 78 2.66 -10.76 -11.63
N PHE A 79 3.59 -11.48 -11.02
CA PHE A 79 4.27 -11.08 -9.80
C PHE A 79 5.59 -10.36 -10.11
N ILE A 80 5.87 -9.24 -9.45
CA ILE A 80 7.13 -8.49 -9.62
C ILE A 80 7.99 -8.58 -8.37
N GLY A 81 9.19 -9.12 -8.57
CA GLY A 81 10.27 -9.26 -7.58
C GLY A 81 11.14 -8.02 -7.41
N ALA A 82 11.53 -7.75 -6.17
CA ALA A 82 12.56 -6.78 -5.82
C ALA A 82 13.92 -7.09 -6.42
N CYS A 83 14.30 -8.37 -6.38
CA CYS A 83 15.60 -8.84 -6.79
C CYS A 83 15.61 -9.07 -8.31
N ALA A 84 16.44 -8.29 -9.00
CA ALA A 84 16.76 -8.43 -10.43
C ALA A 84 15.68 -8.05 -11.47
N GLY A 85 14.62 -7.32 -11.10
CA GLY A 85 13.59 -6.88 -12.07
C GLY A 85 12.82 -8.03 -12.73
N GLN A 86 12.82 -9.19 -12.07
CA GLN A 86 12.17 -10.40 -12.55
C GLN A 86 10.65 -10.26 -12.41
N VAL A 87 9.96 -10.49 -13.53
CA VAL A 87 8.51 -10.65 -13.57
C VAL A 87 8.24 -12.15 -13.70
N VAL A 88 7.59 -12.72 -12.69
CA VAL A 88 7.15 -14.12 -12.68
C VAL A 88 5.69 -14.13 -13.10
N GLU A 89 5.41 -14.83 -14.18
CA GLU A 89 4.10 -14.81 -14.83
C GLU A 89 3.48 -16.20 -14.72
N PHE A 90 2.33 -16.28 -14.05
CA PHE A 90 1.54 -17.48 -13.94
C PHE A 90 0.30 -17.37 -14.81
N LYS A 91 -0.02 -18.45 -15.51
CA LYS A 91 -1.37 -18.65 -16.02
C LYS A 91 -2.27 -19.03 -14.85
N VAL A 92 -3.42 -18.38 -14.74
CA VAL A 92 -4.33 -18.60 -13.63
C VAL A 92 -5.63 -19.18 -14.12
N ASP A 93 -6.04 -20.24 -13.43
CA ASP A 93 -7.39 -20.77 -13.48
C ASP A 93 -7.97 -20.68 -12.06
N ILE A 94 -9.16 -20.13 -11.91
CA ILE A 94 -9.75 -19.82 -10.61
C ILE A 94 -11.21 -20.27 -10.57
N SER A 95 -11.55 -21.03 -9.53
CA SER A 95 -12.87 -21.58 -9.29
C SER A 95 -13.19 -21.45 -7.81
N ASP A 96 -14.08 -20.53 -7.45
CA ASP A 96 -14.50 -20.22 -6.08
C ASP A 96 -13.31 -20.05 -5.10
N ASP A 97 -13.07 -21.06 -4.25
CA ASP A 97 -12.01 -21.08 -3.24
C ASP A 97 -10.71 -21.73 -3.72
N LEU A 98 -10.57 -22.08 -5.00
CA LEU A 98 -9.37 -22.70 -5.56
C LEU A 98 -8.74 -21.83 -6.65
N MET A 99 -7.44 -21.61 -6.56
CA MET A 99 -6.63 -20.92 -7.57
C MET A 99 -5.48 -21.83 -8.02
N LEU A 100 -5.44 -22.14 -9.32
CA LEU A 100 -4.37 -22.90 -9.94
C LEU A 100 -3.41 -21.97 -10.67
N LEU A 101 -2.18 -21.88 -10.18
CA LEU A 101 -1.12 -21.07 -10.77
C LEU A 101 -0.15 -21.95 -11.57
N THR A 102 -0.17 -21.82 -12.89
CA THR A 102 0.70 -22.59 -13.78
C THR A 102 1.88 -21.75 -14.27
N TYR A 103 3.11 -22.17 -13.95
CA TYR A 103 4.33 -21.52 -14.42
C TYR A 103 4.95 -22.27 -15.60
N GLU A 104 4.67 -21.77 -16.82
CA GLU A 104 5.15 -22.31 -18.09
C GLU A 104 5.05 -23.85 -18.16
N LYS A 105 6.20 -24.55 -18.27
CA LYS A 105 6.33 -26.03 -18.21
C LYS A 105 7.14 -26.50 -17.00
N CYS A 106 7.18 -25.72 -15.92
CA CYS A 106 7.99 -26.04 -14.75
C CYS A 106 7.14 -26.66 -13.63
N CYS A 107 6.10 -25.96 -13.18
CA CYS A 107 5.28 -26.38 -12.05
C CYS A 107 3.88 -25.78 -12.10
N MET A 108 2.96 -26.42 -11.37
CA MET A 108 1.62 -25.93 -11.07
C MET A 108 1.48 -25.83 -9.56
N LEU A 109 1.01 -24.69 -9.06
CA LEU A 109 0.71 -24.47 -7.65
C LEU A 109 -0.80 -24.47 -7.47
N GLN A 110 -1.31 -25.40 -6.68
CA GLN A 110 -2.70 -25.41 -6.27
C GLN A 110 -2.83 -24.63 -4.96
N CYS A 111 -3.61 -23.57 -5.00
CA CYS A 111 -3.80 -22.65 -3.90
C CYS A 111 -5.28 -22.68 -3.46
N GLN A 112 -5.54 -22.64 -2.15
CA GLN A 112 -6.89 -22.53 -1.61
C GLN A 112 -7.06 -21.20 -0.88
N LYS A 113 -8.21 -20.58 -1.09
CA LYS A 113 -8.63 -19.35 -0.44
C LYS A 113 -8.88 -19.65 1.03
N ILE A 114 -8.16 -18.94 1.89
CA ILE A 114 -8.40 -18.97 3.32
C ILE A 114 -9.47 -17.90 3.56
N SER A 115 -10.65 -18.34 3.99
CA SER A 115 -11.67 -17.42 4.50
C SER A 115 -11.04 -16.56 5.59
N PRO A 116 -11.31 -15.24 5.64
CA PRO A 116 -10.71 -14.37 6.63
C PRO A 116 -11.16 -14.82 8.03
N GLY A 117 -10.33 -15.63 8.68
CA GLY A 117 -10.32 -15.69 10.14
C GLY A 117 -9.91 -14.29 10.61
N PRO A 118 -10.73 -13.57 11.37
CA PRO A 118 -10.29 -12.34 11.96
C PRO A 118 -9.24 -12.73 13.03
N TRP A 119 -8.21 -11.89 13.16
CA TRP A 119 -7.22 -11.93 14.24
C TRP A 119 -6.00 -12.86 14.12
N LYS A 120 -5.35 -12.93 12.95
CA LYS A 120 -3.86 -13.06 12.94
C LYS A 120 -3.13 -11.71 13.13
N ASN A 121 -3.82 -10.58 12.98
CA ASN A 121 -3.34 -9.25 13.34
C ASN A 121 -4.11 -8.78 14.58
N GLY A 122 -3.59 -9.05 15.78
CA GLY A 122 -4.22 -8.63 17.05
C GLY A 122 -4.47 -7.12 17.11
N THR A 123 -5.44 -6.70 17.92
CA THR A 123 -5.68 -5.28 18.20
C THR A 123 -4.41 -4.60 18.69
N SER A 124 -4.24 -3.35 18.27
CA SER A 124 -3.20 -2.47 18.79
C SER A 124 -3.44 -2.24 20.28
N TYR A 125 -2.48 -2.63 21.12
CA TYR A 125 -2.59 -2.47 22.57
C TYR A 125 -1.91 -1.16 23.00
N SER A 126 -2.65 -0.24 23.62
CA SER A 126 -2.08 1.03 24.09
C SER A 126 -2.84 1.58 25.29
N PHE A 127 -2.17 2.42 26.07
CA PHE A 127 -2.74 3.17 27.20
C PHE A 127 -2.85 4.67 26.93
N LEU A 128 -2.73 5.13 25.68
CA LEU A 128 -2.70 6.55 25.35
C LEU A 128 -3.91 7.33 25.88
N SER A 129 -5.09 6.72 25.89
CA SER A 129 -6.30 7.31 26.48
C SER A 129 -6.09 7.75 27.94
N ALA A 130 -5.36 6.96 28.74
CA ALA A 130 -5.03 7.32 30.12
C ALA A 130 -4.06 8.50 30.20
N LEU A 131 -3.04 8.55 29.34
CA LEU A 131 -2.08 9.66 29.30
C LEU A 131 -2.75 10.98 28.88
N GLU A 132 -3.62 10.93 27.88
CA GLU A 132 -4.29 12.12 27.32
C GLU A 132 -5.28 12.75 28.30
N HIS A 133 -6.04 11.93 29.01
CA HIS A 133 -7.07 12.40 29.94
C HIS A 133 -6.56 12.54 31.38
N GLY A 134 -5.49 11.84 31.74
CA GLY A 134 -4.83 11.90 33.06
C GLY A 134 -5.69 11.42 34.24
N TYR A 135 -6.72 10.59 33.99
CA TYR A 135 -7.56 10.03 35.04
C TYR A 135 -6.79 9.05 35.93
N PHE A 136 -7.02 9.07 37.23
CA PHE A 136 -6.34 8.20 38.22
C PHE A 136 -4.80 8.36 38.28
N SER A 137 -4.26 9.47 37.76
CA SER A 137 -2.83 9.78 37.88
C SER A 137 -2.40 9.91 39.34
N ASP A 138 -1.29 9.26 39.66
CA ASP A 138 -0.67 9.20 41.00
C ASP A 138 0.72 9.85 41.02
N LEU A 139 1.23 10.25 39.86
CA LEU A 139 2.54 10.85 39.69
C LEU A 139 2.49 12.03 38.72
N VAL A 140 3.34 13.03 38.94
CA VAL A 140 3.46 14.21 38.09
C VAL A 140 4.92 14.42 37.70
N LEU A 141 5.19 14.42 36.40
CA LEU A 141 6.51 14.75 35.85
C LEU A 141 6.52 16.20 35.40
N ARG A 142 7.61 16.91 35.70
CA ARG A 142 7.77 18.31 35.31
C ARG A 142 8.85 18.46 34.24
N ALA A 143 8.51 19.11 33.13
CA ALA A 143 9.46 19.47 32.07
C ALA A 143 10.39 20.60 32.53
N ASP A 144 11.47 20.86 31.77
CA ASP A 144 12.37 21.99 31.98
C ASP A 144 11.66 23.36 31.91
N THR A 145 10.62 23.48 31.10
CA THR A 145 9.74 24.66 31.00
C THR A 145 8.85 24.86 32.23
N GLY A 146 8.78 23.88 33.12
CA GLY A 146 7.88 23.86 34.27
C GLY A 146 6.51 23.26 33.98
N LYS A 147 6.22 22.86 32.73
CA LYS A 147 4.96 22.16 32.38
C LYS A 147 4.85 20.82 33.08
N GLU A 148 3.67 20.54 33.62
CA GLU A 148 3.38 19.32 34.38
C GLU A 148 2.63 18.29 33.52
N PHE A 149 3.05 17.04 33.61
CA PHE A 149 2.44 15.89 32.95
C PHE A 149 1.95 14.92 34.00
N LYS A 150 0.63 14.70 34.04
CA LYS A 150 -0.02 13.71 34.91
C LYS A 150 0.20 12.32 34.33
N VAL A 151 0.80 11.44 35.11
CA VAL A 151 1.21 10.10 34.68
C VAL A 151 0.87 9.06 35.75
N HIS A 152 0.97 7.79 35.39
CA HIS A 152 0.60 6.64 36.19
C HIS A 152 1.85 5.81 36.48
N SER A 153 2.23 5.69 37.75
CA SER A 153 3.40 4.91 38.18
C SER A 153 3.32 3.46 37.70
N VAL A 154 2.13 2.84 37.80
CA VAL A 154 1.84 1.47 37.35
C VAL A 154 2.21 1.29 35.87
N ILE A 155 1.77 2.18 34.98
CA ILE A 155 2.06 2.06 33.54
C ILE A 155 3.54 2.31 33.25
N LEU A 156 4.16 3.29 33.93
CA LEU A 156 5.58 3.56 33.75
C LEU A 156 6.47 2.39 34.20
N GLN A 157 6.11 1.74 35.31
CA GLN A 157 6.78 0.54 35.83
C GLN A 157 6.62 -0.65 34.88
N LEU A 158 5.45 -0.82 34.25
CA LEU A 158 5.22 -1.85 33.23
C LEU A 158 6.14 -1.65 32.01
N SER A 159 6.25 -0.41 31.52
CA SER A 159 6.97 -0.12 30.28
C SER A 159 8.49 -0.05 30.46
N ALA A 160 8.96 0.44 31.61
CA ALA A 160 10.38 0.55 31.94
C ALA A 160 10.65 0.17 33.42
N PRO A 161 10.65 -1.14 33.74
CA PRO A 161 10.84 -1.64 35.10
C PRO A 161 12.27 -1.46 35.61
N GLU A 162 13.24 -1.20 34.73
CA GLU A 162 14.63 -0.96 35.10
C GLU A 162 14.83 0.40 35.80
N LEU A 163 13.84 1.29 35.71
CA LEU A 163 13.87 2.59 36.35
C LEU A 163 13.15 2.58 37.70
N ASN A 164 13.72 3.31 38.66
CA ASN A 164 13.07 3.53 39.95
C ASN A 164 12.17 4.77 39.90
N TRP A 165 10.88 4.55 39.67
CA TRP A 165 9.87 5.62 39.59
C TRP A 165 9.49 6.22 40.95
N THR A 166 9.86 5.57 42.06
CA THR A 166 9.62 6.05 43.44
C THR A 166 10.79 6.83 44.03
N ALA A 167 11.85 7.07 43.23
CA ALA A 167 13.00 7.84 43.66
C ALA A 167 12.63 9.30 44.00
N GLN A 168 13.41 9.92 44.90
CA GLN A 168 13.20 11.31 45.34
C GLN A 168 13.21 12.32 44.18
N ILE A 169 13.97 12.03 43.12
CA ILE A 169 13.85 12.71 41.82
C ILE A 169 13.38 11.65 40.83
N THR A 170 12.12 11.75 40.42
CA THR A 170 11.53 10.81 39.47
C THR A 170 12.27 10.87 38.14
N PRO A 171 12.62 9.72 37.53
CA PRO A 171 13.24 9.66 36.21
C PRO A 171 12.49 10.49 35.17
N LEU A 172 13.21 11.01 34.17
CA LEU A 172 12.70 11.87 33.09
C LEU A 172 12.27 13.30 33.49
N THR A 173 12.22 13.62 34.79
CA THR A 173 11.95 15.00 35.26
C THR A 173 13.05 15.96 34.81
N GLY A 174 12.67 17.13 34.30
CA GLY A 174 13.59 18.16 33.79
C GLY A 174 14.06 17.95 32.34
N LEU A 175 13.49 16.97 31.62
CA LEU A 175 13.70 16.87 30.18
C LEU A 175 12.96 18.00 29.42
N PRO A 176 13.44 18.37 28.21
CA PRO A 176 12.72 19.25 27.32
C PRO A 176 11.28 18.78 27.07
N GLU A 177 10.33 19.71 27.05
CA GLU A 177 8.91 19.41 26.89
C GLU A 177 8.61 18.50 25.68
N ASP A 178 9.25 18.78 24.53
CA ASP A 178 9.11 18.01 23.30
C ASP A 178 9.63 16.57 23.45
N VAL A 179 10.78 16.40 24.11
CA VAL A 179 11.38 15.09 24.38
C VAL A 179 10.55 14.30 25.38
N LEU A 180 10.07 14.95 26.44
CA LEU A 180 9.26 14.31 27.49
C LEU A 180 7.93 13.81 26.91
N GLN A 181 7.25 14.62 26.10
CA GLN A 181 5.99 14.23 25.46
C GLN A 181 6.17 12.99 24.55
N VAL A 182 7.22 12.97 23.73
CA VAL A 182 7.52 11.83 22.84
C VAL A 182 7.87 10.58 23.65
N THR A 183 8.64 10.75 24.72
CA THR A 183 9.04 9.64 25.61
C THR A 183 7.83 9.05 26.32
N LEU A 184 6.93 9.89 26.83
CA LEU A 184 5.69 9.43 27.48
C LEU A 184 4.75 8.73 26.50
N HIS A 185 4.62 9.24 25.28
CA HIS A 185 3.85 8.57 24.24
C HIS A 185 4.38 7.15 23.99
N TYR A 186 5.70 6.98 23.87
CA TYR A 186 6.32 5.66 23.72
C TYR A 186 6.06 4.75 24.93
N LEU A 187 6.15 5.26 26.16
CA LEU A 187 5.89 4.44 27.35
C LEU A 187 4.44 3.95 27.43
N TYR A 188 3.48 4.65 26.81
CA TYR A 188 2.07 4.26 26.84
C TYR A 188 1.61 3.49 25.60
N ALA A 189 2.38 3.51 24.51
CA ALA A 189 1.98 2.95 23.22
C ALA A 189 3.02 2.06 22.53
N GLU A 190 4.25 2.00 23.03
CA GLU A 190 5.41 1.36 22.39
C GLU A 190 5.70 1.81 20.95
N CYS A 191 5.18 2.96 20.54
CA CYS A 191 5.38 3.57 19.22
C CYS A 191 5.77 5.05 19.33
N LEU A 192 6.12 5.68 18.21
CA LEU A 192 6.42 7.11 18.13
C LEU A 192 5.12 7.92 17.91
N PRO A 193 5.05 9.18 18.36
CA PRO A 193 3.89 10.01 18.10
C PRO A 193 3.86 10.50 16.64
N ARG A 194 2.63 10.67 16.10
CA ARG A 194 2.42 11.34 14.81
C ARG A 194 2.92 12.79 14.90
N GLY A 195 3.61 13.25 13.85
CA GLY A 195 4.16 14.62 13.79
C GLY A 195 5.49 14.81 14.52
N LEU A 196 6.20 13.73 14.88
CA LEU A 196 7.58 13.81 15.39
C LEU A 196 8.48 14.57 14.41
N THR A 197 9.32 15.48 14.93
CA THR A 197 10.29 16.22 14.11
C THR A 197 11.67 15.58 14.17
N GLU A 198 12.49 15.78 13.13
CA GLU A 198 13.88 15.31 13.11
C GLU A 198 14.71 15.88 14.29
N VAL A 199 14.47 17.14 14.65
CA VAL A 199 15.17 17.80 15.76
C VAL A 199 14.82 17.14 17.08
N THR A 200 13.54 16.89 17.34
CA THR A 200 13.09 16.23 18.57
C THR A 200 13.56 14.78 18.62
N ALA A 201 13.48 14.03 17.51
CA ALA A 201 13.99 12.65 17.44
C ALA A 201 15.50 12.56 17.74
N GLN A 202 16.32 13.49 17.23
CA GLN A 202 17.75 13.57 17.55
C GLN A 202 18.01 13.84 19.04
N LYS A 203 17.20 14.71 19.67
CA LYS A 203 17.28 14.93 21.13
C LYS A 203 16.89 13.67 21.90
N CYS A 204 15.83 12.97 21.50
CA CYS A 204 15.39 11.71 22.12
C CYS A 204 16.50 10.65 22.12
N VAL A 205 17.18 10.44 20.98
CA VAL A 205 18.32 9.50 20.89
C VAL A 205 19.46 9.90 21.83
N LYS A 206 19.80 11.20 21.88
CA LYS A 206 20.92 11.70 22.68
C LYS A 206 20.65 11.66 24.19
N MET A 207 19.43 12.03 24.61
CA MET A 207 19.08 12.26 26.01
C MET A 207 18.45 11.02 26.67
N VAL A 208 17.57 10.31 25.96
CA VAL A 208 16.77 9.20 26.52
C VAL A 208 17.23 7.84 25.99
N GLY A 209 17.62 7.75 24.72
CA GLY A 209 18.00 6.46 24.09
C GLY A 209 19.17 5.72 24.76
N LYS A 210 19.96 6.41 25.60
CA LYS A 210 21.07 5.83 26.38
C LYS A 210 20.67 5.38 27.79
N MET A 211 19.44 5.65 28.23
CA MET A 211 18.93 5.26 29.54
C MET A 211 18.56 3.77 29.56
N PRO A 212 18.67 3.08 30.71
CA PRO A 212 18.23 1.69 30.84
C PRO A 212 16.72 1.60 30.55
N GLY A 213 16.31 0.57 29.82
CA GLY A 213 14.91 0.38 29.38
C GLY A 213 14.52 1.07 28.06
N PHE A 214 15.34 2.01 27.54
CA PHE A 214 15.00 2.82 26.35
C PHE A 214 15.75 2.43 25.06
N ALA A 215 16.44 1.29 25.02
CA ALA A 215 17.19 0.87 23.83
C ALA A 215 16.31 0.75 22.57
N LYS A 216 15.13 0.13 22.70
CA LYS A 216 14.14 -0.01 21.60
C LYS A 216 13.60 1.36 21.17
N PHE A 217 13.33 2.27 22.12
CA PHE A 217 12.93 3.66 21.82
C PHE A 217 14.00 4.42 21.04
N GLY A 218 15.27 4.32 21.46
CA GLY A 218 16.41 4.89 20.76
C GLY A 218 16.50 4.37 19.32
N GLN A 219 16.37 3.04 19.14
CA GLN A 219 16.36 2.40 17.82
C GLN A 219 15.21 2.90 16.94
N LEU A 220 14.01 3.07 17.49
CA LEU A 220 12.86 3.63 16.75
C LEU A 220 13.15 5.06 16.29
N CYS A 221 13.67 5.92 17.17
CA CYS A 221 14.03 7.29 16.82
C CYS A 221 15.17 7.35 15.77
N GLU A 222 16.18 6.47 15.86
CA GLU A 222 17.23 6.36 14.84
C GLU A 222 16.69 5.89 13.49
N THR A 223 15.75 4.95 13.51
CA THR A 223 15.08 4.45 12.30
C THR A 223 14.24 5.55 11.66
N PHE A 224 13.47 6.30 12.46
CA PHE A 224 12.74 7.50 12.03
C PHE A 224 13.67 8.49 11.30
N LEU A 225 14.83 8.79 11.88
CA LEU A 225 15.81 9.71 11.29
C LEU A 225 16.38 9.18 9.97
N LYS A 226 16.70 7.88 9.89
CA LYS A 226 17.20 7.24 8.66
C LYS A 226 16.15 7.25 7.54
N ASN A 227 14.90 6.92 7.85
CA ASN A 227 13.80 6.85 6.90
C ASN A 227 13.45 8.24 6.36
N THR A 228 13.39 9.24 7.26
CA THR A 228 13.15 10.63 6.87
C THR A 228 14.26 11.15 5.96
N ALA A 229 15.53 10.88 6.29
CA ALA A 229 16.67 11.27 5.46
C ALA A 229 16.67 10.62 4.06
N LEU A 230 16.33 9.33 3.97
CA LEU A 230 16.22 8.61 2.70
C LEU A 230 15.10 9.18 1.81
N THR A 231 13.93 9.41 2.38
CA THR A 231 12.80 10.04 1.67
C THR A 231 13.17 11.44 1.18
N GLN A 232 13.83 12.25 2.02
CA GLN A 232 14.28 13.58 1.62
C GLN A 232 15.34 13.53 0.52
N GLN A 233 16.26 12.57 0.58
CA GLN A 233 17.26 12.35 -0.47
C GLN A 233 16.60 12.05 -1.82
N ILE A 234 15.57 11.19 -1.86
CA ILE A 234 14.82 10.89 -3.09
C ILE A 234 14.08 12.12 -3.60
N LYS A 235 13.41 12.87 -2.72
CA LYS A 235 12.70 14.11 -3.09
C LYS A 235 13.65 15.17 -3.65
N ASN A 236 14.83 15.32 -3.05
CA ASN A 236 15.87 16.24 -3.53
C ASN A 236 16.38 15.85 -4.92
N LEU A 237 16.61 14.56 -5.18
CA LEU A 237 17.03 14.09 -6.52
C LEU A 237 15.98 14.42 -7.60
N VAL A 238 14.70 14.28 -7.29
CA VAL A 238 13.61 14.65 -8.21
C VAL A 238 13.58 16.16 -8.43
N SER A 239 13.69 16.96 -7.37
CA SER A 239 13.77 18.43 -7.47
C SER A 239 14.96 18.88 -8.32
N ASP A 240 16.10 18.22 -8.15
CA ASP A 240 17.31 18.49 -8.92
C ASP A 240 17.13 18.19 -10.42
N ILE A 241 16.40 17.11 -10.77
CA ILE A 241 16.07 16.77 -12.17
C ILE A 241 15.23 17.90 -12.78
N HIS A 242 14.22 18.40 -12.05
CA HIS A 242 13.44 19.55 -12.50
C HIS A 242 14.29 20.82 -12.65
N ALA A 243 15.19 21.08 -11.71
CA ALA A 243 16.10 22.23 -11.82
C ALA A 243 17.03 22.13 -13.04
N CYS A 244 17.45 20.92 -13.44
CA CYS A 244 18.17 20.72 -14.71
C CYS A 244 17.28 21.07 -15.91
N ALA A 245 16.02 20.61 -15.92
CA ALA A 245 15.06 20.92 -16.98
C ALA A 245 14.76 22.43 -17.08
N ASP A 246 14.62 23.13 -15.95
CA ASP A 246 14.45 24.58 -15.92
C ASP A 246 15.69 25.31 -16.46
N ARG A 247 16.90 24.92 -16.04
CA ARG A 247 18.14 25.48 -16.62
C ARG A 247 18.22 25.26 -18.13
N ILE A 248 17.78 24.10 -18.63
CA ILE A 248 17.70 23.85 -20.08
C ILE A 248 16.69 24.81 -20.73
N ASN A 249 15.51 24.99 -20.14
CA ASN A 249 14.53 25.95 -20.65
C ASN A 249 15.07 27.38 -20.70
N ASP A 250 15.76 27.82 -19.65
CA ASP A 250 16.38 29.15 -19.57
C ASP A 250 17.45 29.35 -20.64
N LEU A 251 18.21 28.29 -20.97
CA LEU A 251 19.22 28.34 -22.02
C LEU A 251 18.64 28.61 -23.41
N PHE A 252 17.41 28.14 -23.68
CA PHE A 252 16.74 28.32 -24.97
C PHE A 252 15.70 29.45 -24.98
N SER A 253 15.36 30.02 -23.83
CA SER A 253 14.36 31.10 -23.71
C SER A 253 15.05 32.48 -23.74
N GLY A 254 14.63 33.34 -24.68
CA GLY A 254 14.97 34.77 -24.65
C GLY A 254 14.13 35.55 -23.60
N PRO A 255 14.34 36.86 -23.41
CA PRO A 255 13.55 37.63 -22.44
C PRO A 255 12.05 37.59 -22.79
N GLY A 256 11.25 36.94 -21.94
CA GLY A 256 9.78 37.03 -21.85
C GLY A 256 8.97 36.53 -23.05
N VAL A 257 8.49 35.29 -22.99
CA VAL A 257 7.51 34.71 -23.96
C VAL A 257 6.07 35.20 -23.72
N ASP A 258 5.83 36.00 -22.67
CA ASP A 258 4.47 36.40 -22.27
C ASP A 258 3.87 37.60 -23.02
N ASP A 259 4.57 38.18 -24.02
CA ASP A 259 4.08 39.36 -24.76
C ASP A 259 4.27 39.25 -26.30
N ILE A 260 4.01 38.09 -26.89
CA ILE A 260 4.09 37.92 -28.36
C ILE A 260 2.84 38.48 -29.04
N LYS A 261 2.82 39.81 -29.26
CA LYS A 261 1.99 40.47 -30.28
C LYS A 261 2.80 41.05 -31.45
N GLU A 262 4.12 40.95 -31.42
CA GLU A 262 5.01 41.44 -32.49
C GLU A 262 5.91 40.33 -33.07
N PRO A 263 6.32 40.42 -34.35
CA PRO A 263 7.24 39.46 -34.95
C PRO A 263 8.58 39.46 -34.19
N VAL A 264 8.98 38.30 -33.67
CA VAL A 264 10.23 38.11 -32.91
C VAL A 264 11.43 38.58 -33.75
N SER A 265 12.03 39.71 -33.39
CA SER A 265 13.28 40.16 -33.99
C SER A 265 14.41 39.23 -33.57
N LEU A 266 15.05 38.54 -34.51
CA LEU A 266 16.17 37.64 -34.22
C LEU A 266 17.44 38.36 -33.74
N GLU A 267 17.53 39.69 -33.88
CA GLU A 267 18.69 40.48 -33.46
C GLU A 267 18.93 40.36 -31.94
N GLY A 268 20.08 39.79 -31.56
CA GLY A 268 20.47 39.57 -30.17
C GLY A 268 20.11 38.21 -29.57
N THR A 269 19.34 37.36 -30.27
CA THR A 269 19.00 36.00 -29.81
C THR A 269 20.12 34.99 -30.05
N ILE A 270 20.18 33.87 -29.29
CA ILE A 270 21.19 32.80 -29.48
C ILE A 270 21.18 32.20 -30.89
N TRP A 271 20.06 32.31 -31.60
CA TRP A 271 19.84 31.79 -32.96
C TRP A 271 20.44 32.69 -34.06
N SER A 272 20.82 33.93 -33.73
CA SER A 272 21.51 34.85 -34.64
C SER A 272 23.00 34.53 -34.82
N SER A 273 23.59 33.74 -33.91
CA SER A 273 25.00 33.33 -33.96
C SER A 273 25.11 31.81 -33.88
N PRO A 274 25.43 31.11 -35.00
CA PRO A 274 25.57 29.66 -35.03
C PRO A 274 26.52 29.10 -33.96
N ALA A 275 27.61 29.82 -33.66
CA ALA A 275 28.58 29.43 -32.64
C ALA A 275 27.99 29.47 -31.21
N LYS A 276 27.15 30.48 -30.90
CA LYS A 276 26.45 30.56 -29.60
C LYS A 276 25.41 29.45 -29.48
N LEU A 277 24.65 29.16 -30.55
CA LEU A 277 23.69 28.06 -30.58
C LEU A 277 24.35 26.70 -30.31
N CYS A 278 25.46 26.39 -30.98
CA CYS A 278 26.21 25.16 -30.74
C CYS A 278 26.71 25.06 -29.28
N TYR A 279 27.18 26.17 -28.70
CA TYR A 279 27.57 26.23 -27.29
C TYR A 279 26.38 25.96 -26.35
N THR A 280 25.23 26.59 -26.60
CA THR A 280 24.01 26.41 -25.81
C THR A 280 23.50 24.97 -25.88
N VAL A 281 23.47 24.35 -27.06
CA VAL A 281 23.09 22.94 -27.24
C VAL A 281 24.03 22.02 -26.45
N ARG A 282 25.34 22.25 -26.53
CA ARG A 282 26.31 21.49 -25.73
C ARG A 282 26.08 21.66 -24.22
N GLN A 283 25.75 22.86 -23.76
CA GLN A 283 25.45 23.10 -22.36
C GLN A 283 24.15 22.40 -21.92
N ALA A 284 23.11 22.40 -22.76
CA ALA A 284 21.87 21.68 -22.50
C ALA A 284 22.08 20.16 -22.41
N LEU A 285 22.90 19.58 -23.29
CA LEU A 285 23.26 18.16 -23.24
C LEU A 285 24.01 17.79 -21.95
N ARG A 286 24.77 18.71 -21.35
CA ARG A 286 25.43 18.48 -20.05
C ARG A 286 24.43 18.42 -18.90
N GLU A 287 23.46 19.34 -18.89
CA GLU A 287 22.38 19.36 -17.91
C GLU A 287 21.48 18.12 -18.05
N GLU A 288 21.22 17.67 -19.28
CA GLU A 288 20.50 16.44 -19.57
C GLU A 288 21.25 15.21 -19.02
N ALA A 289 22.56 15.10 -19.30
CA ALA A 289 23.39 14.01 -18.77
C ALA A 289 23.40 13.97 -17.24
N LEU A 290 23.43 15.14 -16.59
CA LEU A 290 23.32 15.25 -15.13
C LEU A 290 21.93 14.81 -14.62
N ALA A 291 20.85 15.24 -15.26
CA ALA A 291 19.50 14.83 -14.93
C ALA A 291 19.31 13.32 -15.05
N CYS A 292 19.81 12.71 -16.12
CA CYS A 292 19.80 11.26 -16.32
C CYS A 292 20.58 10.53 -15.21
N ALA A 293 21.77 11.01 -14.84
CA ALA A 293 22.53 10.42 -13.75
C ALA A 293 21.76 10.46 -12.42
N LYS A 294 21.12 11.60 -12.10
CA LYS A 294 20.29 11.75 -10.89
C LYS A 294 19.04 10.85 -10.91
N LEU A 295 18.42 10.66 -12.07
CA LEU A 295 17.31 9.72 -12.26
C LEU A 295 17.75 8.28 -11.97
N VAL A 296 18.92 7.88 -12.47
CA VAL A 296 19.48 6.54 -12.19
C VAL A 296 19.78 6.38 -10.70
N ILE A 297 20.34 7.40 -10.04
CA ILE A 297 20.58 7.38 -8.58
C ILE A 297 19.25 7.21 -7.83
N MET A 298 18.20 7.94 -8.20
CA MET A 298 16.90 7.84 -7.56
C MET A 298 16.31 6.43 -7.69
N CYS A 299 16.35 5.85 -8.88
CA CYS A 299 15.89 4.49 -9.15
C CYS A 299 16.67 3.44 -8.34
N ASP A 300 18.01 3.55 -8.30
CA ASP A 300 18.88 2.64 -7.56
C ASP A 300 18.66 2.74 -6.04
N LEU A 301 18.58 3.97 -5.53
CA LEU A 301 18.37 4.27 -4.11
C LEU A 301 17.02 3.71 -3.62
N PHE A 302 15.94 3.97 -4.38
CA PHE A 302 14.62 3.42 -4.07
C PHE A 302 14.64 1.90 -4.14
N SER A 303 15.20 1.30 -5.19
CA SER A 303 15.20 -0.15 -5.38
C SER A 303 16.00 -0.91 -4.32
N LYS A 304 17.17 -0.40 -3.91
CA LYS A 304 18.06 -1.07 -2.93
C LYS A 304 17.62 -0.88 -1.49
N ARG A 305 17.13 0.31 -1.12
CA ARG A 305 16.81 0.68 0.27
C ARG A 305 15.32 0.61 0.61
N LYS A 306 14.49 0.08 -0.29
CA LYS A 306 13.04 -0.04 -0.05
C LYS A 306 12.65 -0.87 1.18
N TYR A 307 13.49 -1.80 1.64
CA TYR A 307 13.23 -2.61 2.84
C TYR A 307 13.51 -1.85 4.14
N GLU A 308 14.25 -0.74 4.06
CA GLU A 308 14.41 0.19 5.17
C GLU A 308 13.17 1.08 5.32
N LEU A 309 12.39 1.21 4.24
CA LEU A 309 11.20 2.04 4.17
C LEU A 309 9.94 1.24 4.49
N SER A 310 9.02 1.87 5.20
CA SER A 310 7.68 1.34 5.42
C SER A 310 6.88 1.27 4.12
N ARG A 311 5.73 0.58 4.16
CA ARG A 311 4.79 0.53 3.05
C ARG A 311 4.29 1.93 2.65
N GLU A 312 3.91 2.71 3.64
CA GLU A 312 3.38 4.07 3.47
C GLU A 312 4.46 5.03 2.95
N GLU A 313 5.70 4.91 3.45
CA GLU A 313 6.83 5.71 2.99
C GLU A 313 7.13 5.50 1.51
N ARG A 314 7.09 4.23 1.06
CA ARG A 314 7.24 3.88 -0.36
C ARG A 314 6.11 4.50 -1.20
N TYR A 315 4.87 4.50 -0.68
CA TYR A 315 3.71 5.09 -1.35
C TYR A 315 3.81 6.61 -1.47
N ASP A 316 4.27 7.30 -0.43
CA ASP A 316 4.46 8.75 -0.46
C ASP A 316 5.54 9.16 -1.47
N ILE A 317 6.64 8.42 -1.54
CA ILE A 317 7.66 8.63 -2.58
C ILE A 317 7.04 8.45 -3.96
N MET A 318 6.31 7.35 -4.20
CA MET A 318 5.64 7.10 -5.47
C MET A 318 4.62 8.18 -5.82
N LYS A 319 3.87 8.69 -4.85
CA LYS A 319 2.86 9.74 -5.03
C LYS A 319 3.52 11.07 -5.35
N TYR A 320 4.61 11.38 -4.64
CA TYR A 320 5.41 12.56 -4.91
C TYR A 320 5.98 12.53 -6.33
N VAL A 321 6.60 11.42 -6.76
CA VAL A 321 7.11 11.30 -8.14
C VAL A 321 5.97 11.40 -9.16
N LYS A 322 4.83 10.74 -8.94
CA LYS A 322 3.64 10.86 -9.81
C LYS A 322 3.21 12.32 -9.98
N SER A 323 3.11 13.07 -8.87
CA SER A 323 2.70 14.48 -8.88
C SER A 323 3.66 15.40 -9.64
N ARG A 324 4.92 14.97 -9.79
CA ARG A 324 6.00 15.74 -10.42
C ARG A 324 6.11 15.49 -11.93
N ILE A 325 5.64 14.35 -12.43
CA ILE A 325 5.68 14.03 -13.88
C ILE A 325 4.96 15.06 -14.75
N PRO A 326 3.72 15.52 -14.43
CA PRO A 326 3.06 16.54 -15.24
C PRO A 326 3.86 17.86 -15.31
N ILE A 327 4.57 18.22 -14.23
CA ILE A 327 5.44 19.40 -14.22
C ILE A 327 6.62 19.19 -15.18
N PHE A 328 7.25 18.02 -15.15
CA PHE A 328 8.34 17.68 -16.08
C PHE A 328 7.89 17.72 -17.54
N LEU A 329 6.72 17.15 -17.84
CA LEU A 329 6.18 17.14 -19.19
C LEU A 329 5.81 18.56 -19.67
N LYS A 330 5.35 19.44 -18.76
CA LYS A 330 5.18 20.87 -19.06
C LYS A 330 6.53 21.56 -19.34
N GLN A 331 7.56 21.29 -18.55
CA GLN A 331 8.91 21.82 -18.80
C GLN A 331 9.42 21.40 -20.19
N LEU A 332 9.21 20.13 -20.59
CA LEU A 332 9.57 19.65 -21.93
C LEU A 332 8.73 20.30 -23.03
N LEU A 333 7.43 20.52 -22.78
CA LEU A 333 6.56 21.22 -23.72
C LEU A 333 7.01 22.67 -23.94
N THR A 334 7.41 23.37 -22.88
CA THR A 334 7.99 24.72 -22.94
C THR A 334 9.26 24.72 -23.79
N LEU A 335 10.17 23.77 -23.56
CA LEU A 335 11.40 23.63 -24.34
C LEU A 335 11.11 23.47 -25.84
N LEU A 336 10.25 22.52 -26.19
CA LEU A 336 9.91 22.21 -27.58
C LEU A 336 9.20 23.38 -28.26
N THR A 337 8.34 24.10 -27.53
CA THR A 337 7.65 25.28 -28.05
C THR A 337 8.63 26.42 -28.29
N SER A 338 9.55 26.67 -27.35
CA SER A 338 10.60 27.68 -27.51
C SER A 338 11.49 27.36 -28.71
N ILE A 339 11.98 26.12 -28.83
CA ILE A 339 12.80 25.68 -29.97
C ILE A 339 12.03 25.82 -31.29
N LYS A 340 10.74 25.43 -31.33
CA LYS A 340 9.88 25.57 -32.51
C LYS A 340 9.78 27.01 -32.98
N VAL A 341 9.43 27.94 -32.09
CA VAL A 341 9.23 29.36 -32.42
C VAL A 341 10.50 29.95 -33.04
N HIS A 342 11.66 29.68 -32.43
CA HIS A 342 12.92 30.18 -32.93
C HIS A 342 13.37 29.53 -34.24
N LEU A 343 13.16 28.22 -34.42
CA LEU A 343 13.47 27.54 -35.68
C LEU A 343 12.56 28.00 -36.84
N GLN A 344 11.29 28.32 -36.56
CA GLN A 344 10.35 28.86 -37.54
C GLN A 344 10.73 30.27 -38.01
N ALA A 345 11.37 31.06 -37.15
CA ALA A 345 11.78 32.43 -37.45
C ALA A 345 13.05 32.53 -38.33
N LEU A 346 13.77 31.41 -38.56
CA LEU A 346 15.00 31.41 -39.36
C LEU A 346 14.75 31.48 -40.88
N ALA A 347 15.43 32.41 -41.56
CA ALA A 347 15.45 32.47 -43.02
C ALA A 347 16.26 31.32 -43.64
N GLN A 348 15.98 30.98 -44.91
CA GLN A 348 16.70 29.92 -45.65
C GLN A 348 18.25 30.08 -45.67
N PRO A 349 18.84 31.27 -45.88
CA PRO A 349 20.30 31.43 -45.80
C PRO A 349 20.85 31.22 -44.38
N GLN A 350 20.16 31.72 -43.35
CA GLN A 350 20.56 31.54 -41.95
C GLN A 350 20.54 30.06 -41.54
N ARG A 351 19.59 29.26 -42.07
CA ARG A 351 19.54 27.81 -41.86
C ARG A 351 20.71 27.08 -42.52
N ALA A 352 21.12 27.50 -43.71
CA ALA A 352 22.30 26.94 -44.39
C ALA A 352 23.60 27.28 -43.65
N ASP A 353 23.70 28.49 -43.10
CA ASP A 353 24.83 28.90 -42.27
C ASP A 353 24.88 28.06 -40.99
N ILE A 354 23.77 27.92 -40.24
CA ILE A 354 23.69 27.06 -39.05
C ILE A 354 24.03 25.60 -39.39
N ALA A 355 23.51 25.07 -40.51
CA ALA A 355 23.83 23.73 -40.97
C ALA A 355 25.34 23.53 -41.23
N THR A 356 26.04 24.56 -41.69
CA THR A 356 27.50 24.52 -41.89
C THR A 356 28.27 24.32 -40.58
N TYR A 357 27.81 24.93 -39.48
CA TYR A 357 28.39 24.75 -38.14
C TYR A 357 27.96 23.43 -37.48
N LEU A 358 26.76 22.92 -37.80
CA LEU A 358 26.26 21.66 -37.25
C LEU A 358 26.84 20.42 -37.93
N VAL A 359 27.25 20.48 -39.20
CA VAL A 359 27.80 19.30 -39.91
C VAL A 359 29.01 18.69 -39.19
N PRO A 360 30.07 19.44 -38.80
CA PRO A 360 31.22 18.88 -38.07
C PRO A 360 30.84 18.30 -36.69
N GLU A 361 29.90 18.94 -36.00
CA GLU A 361 29.38 18.44 -34.72
C GLU A 361 28.61 17.14 -34.90
N MET A 362 27.75 17.06 -35.92
CA MET A 362 27.01 15.84 -36.27
C MET A 362 27.96 14.70 -36.65
N GLU A 363 29.04 14.97 -37.38
CA GLU A 363 30.07 13.96 -37.68
C GLU A 363 30.74 13.44 -36.40
N THR A 364 31.13 14.36 -35.50
CA THR A 364 31.73 14.02 -34.21
C THR A 364 30.76 13.22 -33.32
N ILE A 365 29.49 13.62 -33.26
CA ILE A 365 28.44 12.91 -32.51
C ILE A 365 28.19 11.53 -33.11
N LEU A 366 28.08 11.41 -34.44
CA LEU A 366 27.86 10.12 -35.10
C LEU A 366 29.06 9.17 -34.92
N ASP A 367 30.29 9.66 -34.92
CA ASP A 367 31.49 8.85 -34.68
C ASP A 367 31.63 8.42 -33.22
N THR A 368 31.34 9.31 -32.27
CA THR A 368 31.31 8.97 -30.83
C THR A 368 30.19 7.98 -30.51
N MET A 369 28.97 8.19 -31.04
CA MET A 369 27.85 7.24 -30.93
C MET A 369 28.19 5.88 -31.55
N PHE A 370 28.87 5.85 -32.69
CA PHE A 370 29.28 4.60 -33.34
C PHE A 370 30.34 3.85 -32.53
N ARG A 371 31.32 4.56 -31.95
CA ARG A 371 32.31 3.97 -31.04
C ARG A 371 31.63 3.36 -29.81
N PHE A 372 30.77 4.14 -29.16
CA PHE A 372 29.96 3.71 -28.01
C PHE A 372 29.14 2.46 -28.34
N ALA A 373 28.48 2.44 -29.50
CA ALA A 373 27.70 1.31 -29.98
C ALA A 373 28.56 0.03 -30.13
N ASN A 374 29.75 0.14 -30.73
CA ASN A 374 30.64 -1.01 -30.91
C ASN A 374 31.19 -1.55 -29.60
N GLU A 375 31.58 -0.66 -28.68
CA GLU A 375 32.08 -1.07 -27.35
C GLU A 375 30.98 -1.71 -26.51
N THR A 376 29.76 -1.15 -26.55
CA THR A 376 28.58 -1.72 -25.89
C THR A 376 28.22 -3.09 -26.48
N LYS A 377 28.29 -3.24 -27.81
CA LYS A 377 28.09 -4.52 -28.49
C LYS A 377 29.11 -5.56 -28.02
N ALA A 378 30.40 -5.21 -27.99
CA ALA A 378 31.46 -6.11 -27.56
C ALA A 378 31.31 -6.53 -26.09
N ALA A 379 30.97 -5.58 -25.20
CA ALA A 379 30.71 -5.87 -23.79
C ALA A 379 29.48 -6.78 -23.61
N LEU A 380 28.43 -6.58 -24.41
CA LEU A 380 27.22 -7.42 -24.38
C LEU A 380 27.49 -8.84 -24.90
N GLU A 381 28.29 -8.99 -25.96
CA GLU A 381 28.77 -10.29 -26.46
C GLU A 381 29.63 -11.02 -25.41
N GLN A 382 30.52 -10.29 -24.72
CA GLN A 382 31.32 -10.82 -23.63
C GLN A 382 30.46 -11.28 -22.44
N ALA A 383 29.41 -10.53 -22.09
CA ALA A 383 28.47 -10.90 -21.03
C ALA A 383 27.62 -12.13 -21.38
N ILE A 384 27.15 -12.24 -22.63
CA ILE A 384 26.41 -13.41 -23.12
C ILE A 384 27.30 -14.65 -23.10
N THR A 385 28.52 -14.57 -23.65
CA THR A 385 29.46 -15.70 -23.70
C THR A 385 29.96 -16.12 -22.32
N SER A 386 30.14 -15.18 -21.38
CA SER A 386 30.48 -15.50 -19.99
C SER A 386 29.33 -16.21 -19.27
N ASN A 387 28.08 -15.78 -19.49
CA ASN A 387 26.91 -16.44 -18.92
C ASN A 387 26.67 -17.83 -19.53
N GLU A 388 26.92 -18.01 -20.84
CA GLU A 388 26.85 -19.32 -21.51
C GLU A 388 27.89 -20.32 -20.99
N LYS A 389 29.11 -19.86 -20.67
CA LYS A 389 30.13 -20.70 -20.03
C LYS A 389 29.73 -21.12 -18.62
N ILE A 390 29.10 -20.23 -17.86
CA ILE A 390 28.61 -20.53 -16.50
C ILE A 390 27.47 -21.57 -16.52
N THR A 391 26.57 -21.54 -17.51
CA THR A 391 25.53 -22.57 -17.67
C THR A 391 26.10 -23.92 -18.06
N VAL A 392 27.13 -23.96 -18.92
CA VAL A 392 27.80 -25.21 -19.33
C VAL A 392 28.61 -25.82 -18.17
N GLU A 393 29.38 -25.02 -17.43
CA GLU A 393 30.20 -25.51 -16.30
C GLU A 393 29.36 -25.96 -15.09
N LYS A 394 28.17 -25.37 -14.87
CA LYS A 394 27.24 -25.83 -13.82
C LYS A 394 26.46 -27.09 -14.24
N GLY A 395 26.20 -27.29 -15.54
CA GLY A 395 25.55 -28.49 -16.06
C GLY A 395 26.45 -29.73 -16.01
N GLU A 396 27.77 -29.58 -16.16
CA GLU A 396 28.71 -30.71 -16.17
C GLU A 396 29.22 -31.13 -14.77
N LYS A 397 29.11 -30.28 -13.74
CA LYS A 397 29.55 -30.60 -12.37
C LYS A 397 28.48 -31.25 -11.48
N THR A 398 27.23 -31.37 -11.92
CA THR A 398 26.11 -31.83 -11.09
C THR A 398 25.83 -33.33 -11.09
N ASP A 399 26.69 -34.16 -11.70
CA ASP A 399 26.42 -35.61 -11.76
C ASP A 399 27.11 -36.44 -10.66
N LYS A 400 27.86 -35.81 -9.74
CA LYS A 400 28.45 -36.53 -8.60
C LYS A 400 28.46 -35.67 -7.32
N SER A 401 27.69 -36.13 -6.33
CA SER A 401 27.74 -35.77 -4.90
C SER A 401 26.83 -34.63 -4.41
N LYS A 402 25.61 -34.98 -3.98
CA LYS A 402 25.04 -34.74 -2.63
C LYS A 402 23.56 -35.16 -2.63
N LYS A 403 23.13 -35.95 -1.63
CA LYS A 403 21.71 -36.17 -1.31
C LYS A 403 21.13 -34.84 -0.79
N GLY A 404 20.69 -33.96 -1.69
CA GLY A 404 19.81 -32.83 -1.38
C GLY A 404 18.35 -33.24 -1.57
N GLY A 405 17.44 -32.68 -0.77
CA GLY A 405 16.00 -32.96 -0.85
C GLY A 405 15.39 -32.59 -2.20
N VAL A 406 14.18 -33.06 -2.47
CA VAL A 406 13.46 -32.88 -3.75
C VAL A 406 13.13 -31.40 -4.01
N GLY A 407 12.91 -30.59 -2.96
CA GLY A 407 12.78 -29.12 -3.06
C GLY A 407 13.96 -28.43 -3.74
N ASP A 408 15.18 -28.92 -3.51
CA ASP A 408 16.42 -28.40 -4.12
C ASP A 408 16.41 -28.62 -5.63
N ALA A 409 15.74 -29.67 -6.14
CA ALA A 409 15.62 -29.90 -7.58
C ALA A 409 14.63 -28.94 -8.25
N LEU A 410 13.48 -28.63 -7.63
CA LEU A 410 12.53 -27.64 -8.14
C LEU A 410 13.12 -26.23 -8.07
N GLY A 411 13.73 -25.86 -6.94
CA GLY A 411 14.42 -24.59 -6.78
C GLY A 411 15.54 -24.40 -7.81
N ARG A 412 16.32 -25.45 -8.11
CA ARG A 412 17.33 -25.44 -9.18
C ARG A 412 16.70 -25.34 -10.57
N THR A 413 15.61 -26.07 -10.84
CA THR A 413 14.92 -26.07 -12.14
C THR A 413 14.28 -24.72 -12.45
N LEU A 414 13.61 -24.12 -11.47
CA LEU A 414 13.00 -22.80 -11.60
C LEU A 414 14.08 -21.70 -11.74
N LYS A 415 15.16 -21.75 -10.95
CA LYS A 415 16.31 -20.86 -11.12
C LYS A 415 16.96 -21.00 -12.50
N HIS A 416 17.05 -22.23 -13.02
CA HIS A 416 17.57 -22.51 -14.36
C HIS A 416 16.64 -22.00 -15.47
N ALA A 417 15.32 -22.20 -15.35
CA ALA A 417 14.32 -21.71 -16.29
C ALA A 417 14.30 -20.17 -16.34
N LEU A 418 14.37 -19.51 -15.17
CA LEU A 418 14.49 -18.06 -15.07
C LEU A 418 15.80 -17.56 -15.69
N HIS A 419 16.93 -18.21 -15.41
CA HIS A 419 18.21 -17.90 -16.05
C HIS A 419 18.16 -18.05 -17.58
N LEU A 420 17.46 -19.06 -18.09
CA LEU A 420 17.30 -19.27 -19.54
C LEU A 420 16.39 -18.20 -20.16
N LYS A 421 15.33 -17.78 -19.45
CA LYS A 421 14.46 -16.66 -19.87
C LYS A 421 15.23 -15.34 -19.87
N GLU A 422 16.09 -15.10 -18.89
CA GLU A 422 17.02 -13.97 -18.87
C GLU A 422 18.02 -14.01 -20.03
N LEU A 423 18.62 -15.17 -20.31
CA LEU A 423 19.54 -15.35 -21.42
C LEU A 423 18.86 -15.08 -22.76
N LYS A 424 17.61 -15.55 -22.94
CA LYS A 424 16.80 -15.26 -24.13
C LYS A 424 16.49 -13.77 -24.27
N LYS A 425 16.10 -13.09 -23.19
CA LYS A 425 15.89 -11.63 -23.20
C LYS A 425 17.17 -10.88 -23.54
N LEU A 426 18.31 -11.29 -22.98
CA LEU A 426 19.62 -10.69 -23.25
C LEU A 426 20.05 -10.91 -24.72
N LYS A 427 19.81 -12.10 -25.28
CA LYS A 427 20.05 -12.40 -26.69
C LYS A 427 19.15 -11.58 -27.61
N HIS A 428 17.86 -11.48 -27.30
CA HIS A 428 16.93 -10.65 -28.08
C HIS A 428 17.30 -9.17 -28.00
N PHE A 429 17.66 -8.67 -26.81
CA PHE A 429 18.19 -7.31 -26.64
C PHE A 429 19.46 -7.11 -27.47
N HIS A 430 20.38 -8.08 -27.48
CA HIS A 430 21.59 -8.05 -28.31
C HIS A 430 21.28 -8.03 -29.81
N GLU A 431 20.33 -8.84 -30.28
CA GLU A 431 19.89 -8.87 -31.69
C GLU A 431 19.26 -7.55 -32.12
N ARG A 432 18.36 -6.99 -31.29
CA ARG A 432 17.72 -5.70 -31.54
C ARG A 432 18.73 -4.56 -31.54
N THR A 433 19.61 -4.55 -30.53
CA THR A 433 20.70 -3.58 -30.41
C THR A 433 21.64 -3.66 -31.62
N THR A 434 21.98 -4.89 -32.07
CA THR A 434 22.79 -5.11 -33.27
C THR A 434 22.10 -4.59 -34.53
N SER A 435 20.79 -4.78 -34.65
CA SER A 435 19.99 -4.27 -35.77
C SER A 435 19.96 -2.74 -35.81
N SER A 436 19.73 -2.09 -34.65
CA SER A 436 19.81 -0.63 -34.52
C SER A 436 21.22 -0.10 -34.81
N PHE A 437 22.27 -0.84 -34.45
CA PHE A 437 23.66 -0.48 -34.77
C PHE A 437 23.97 -0.59 -36.25
N ILE A 438 23.42 -1.58 -36.96
CA ILE A 438 23.53 -1.68 -38.42
C ILE A 438 22.89 -0.45 -39.06
N HIS A 439 21.71 -0.04 -38.59
CA HIS A 439 21.05 1.16 -39.10
C HIS A 439 21.84 2.44 -38.79
N LEU A 440 22.34 2.60 -37.56
CA LEU A 440 23.20 3.74 -37.17
C LEU A 440 24.47 3.79 -38.01
N ARG A 441 25.10 2.64 -38.24
CA ARG A 441 26.29 2.50 -39.10
C ARG A 441 25.98 2.92 -40.54
N GLN A 442 24.89 2.42 -41.11
CA GLN A 442 24.44 2.80 -42.45
C GLN A 442 24.15 4.29 -42.54
N LYS A 443 23.47 4.87 -41.54
CA LYS A 443 23.17 6.31 -41.50
C LYS A 443 24.44 7.16 -41.42
N ARG A 444 25.43 6.75 -40.60
CA ARG A 444 26.74 7.38 -40.52
C ARG A 444 27.51 7.27 -41.83
N GLU A 445 27.61 6.08 -42.41
CA GLU A 445 28.33 5.85 -43.68
C GLU A 445 27.69 6.64 -44.83
N ASN A 446 26.36 6.61 -44.93
CA ASN A 446 25.60 7.40 -45.91
C ASN A 446 25.76 8.90 -45.72
N PHE A 447 25.93 9.38 -44.49
CA PHE A 447 26.19 10.79 -44.21
C PHE A 447 27.64 11.16 -44.52
N SER A 448 28.61 10.34 -44.09
CA SER A 448 30.05 10.55 -44.26
C SER A 448 30.46 10.59 -45.74
N MET A 449 29.84 9.75 -46.58
CA MET A 449 30.11 9.64 -48.03
C MET A 449 29.54 10.81 -48.86
N LYS A 450 28.68 11.68 -48.29
CA LYS A 450 28.16 12.85 -49.01
C LYS A 450 29.23 13.93 -49.17
N SER A 451 29.15 14.69 -50.26
CA SER A 451 29.97 15.90 -50.41
C SER A 451 29.62 16.94 -49.35
N GLN A 452 30.57 17.81 -48.98
CA GLN A 452 30.33 18.87 -47.99
C GLN A 452 29.08 19.74 -48.29
N PRO A 453 28.83 20.23 -49.53
CA PRO A 453 27.62 20.99 -49.81
C PRO A 453 26.34 20.14 -49.72
N ASP A 454 26.40 18.84 -50.02
CA ASP A 454 25.26 17.94 -49.87
C ASP A 454 24.96 17.60 -48.41
N LYS A 455 25.99 17.53 -47.54
CA LYS A 455 25.83 17.40 -46.08
C LYS A 455 25.11 18.62 -45.51
N VAL A 456 25.54 19.82 -45.88
CA VAL A 456 24.90 21.08 -45.43
C VAL A 456 23.46 21.16 -45.93
N ARG A 457 23.20 20.79 -47.18
CA ARG A 457 21.82 20.73 -47.72
C ARG A 457 20.95 19.72 -46.97
N ALA A 458 21.49 18.52 -46.68
CA ALA A 458 20.77 17.48 -45.95
C ALA A 458 20.42 17.94 -44.52
N VAL A 459 21.39 18.50 -43.77
CA VAL A 459 21.15 19.03 -42.42
C VAL A 459 20.16 20.18 -42.43
N SER A 460 20.26 21.11 -43.40
CA SER A 460 19.30 22.20 -43.55
C SER A 460 17.88 21.71 -43.87
N GLN A 461 17.74 20.63 -44.64
CA GLN A 461 16.45 19.98 -44.90
C GLN A 461 15.93 19.24 -43.66
N SER A 462 16.79 18.62 -42.87
CA SER A 462 16.41 17.98 -41.60
C SER A 462 15.92 19.00 -40.56
N LEU A 463 16.54 20.18 -40.46
CA LEU A 463 16.05 21.26 -39.59
C LEU A 463 14.65 21.74 -40.01
N LEU A 464 14.38 21.78 -41.32
CA LEU A 464 13.05 22.07 -41.87
C LEU A 464 12.03 20.98 -41.57
N ALA A 465 12.41 19.71 -41.75
CA ALA A 465 11.56 18.57 -41.44
C ALA A 465 11.21 18.54 -39.95
N LEU A 466 12.17 18.83 -39.07
CA LEU A 466 11.94 18.92 -37.63
C LEU A 466 10.88 19.97 -37.27
N VAL A 467 10.87 21.11 -37.98
CA VAL A 467 9.84 22.15 -37.80
C VAL A 467 8.44 21.65 -38.15
N ALA A 468 8.32 20.86 -39.21
CA ALA A 468 7.06 20.25 -39.63
C ALA A 468 6.58 19.17 -38.64
N GLU A 469 7.51 18.47 -37.96
CA GLU A 469 7.18 17.42 -37.01
C GLU A 469 6.81 17.94 -35.60
N PHE A 470 7.26 19.14 -35.18
CA PHE A 470 6.98 19.68 -33.83
C PHE A 470 5.51 19.67 -33.41
N PRO A 471 4.52 20.06 -34.24
CA PRO A 471 3.11 19.97 -33.86
C PRO A 471 2.69 18.55 -33.46
N SER A 472 3.18 17.52 -34.16
CA SER A 472 2.88 16.12 -33.82
C SER A 472 3.51 15.71 -32.48
N PHE A 473 4.73 16.16 -32.18
CA PHE A 473 5.39 15.90 -30.89
C PHE A 473 4.65 16.59 -29.73
N VAL A 474 4.20 17.84 -29.94
CA VAL A 474 3.43 18.60 -28.95
C VAL A 474 2.08 17.94 -28.66
N ILE A 475 1.36 17.49 -29.69
CA ILE A 475 0.08 16.79 -29.51
C ILE A 475 0.29 15.48 -28.75
N ARG A 476 1.24 14.65 -29.16
CA ARG A 476 1.57 13.39 -28.47
C ARG A 476 1.96 13.61 -27.01
N LEU A 477 2.77 14.62 -26.71
CA LEU A 477 3.13 14.96 -25.34
C LEU A 477 1.91 15.39 -24.50
N ARG A 478 0.99 16.17 -25.07
CA ARG A 478 -0.26 16.55 -24.40
C ARG A 478 -1.16 15.35 -24.15
N GLU A 479 -1.27 14.42 -25.10
CA GLU A 479 -2.00 13.17 -24.95
C GLU A 479 -1.40 12.30 -23.83
N ILE A 480 -0.07 12.22 -23.75
CA ILE A 480 0.64 11.52 -22.67
C ILE A 480 0.36 12.18 -21.31
N ILE A 481 0.40 13.51 -21.23
CA ILE A 481 0.05 14.24 -19.99
C ILE A 481 -1.37 13.87 -19.55
N PHE A 482 -2.34 13.94 -20.46
CA PHE A 482 -3.73 13.60 -20.18
C PHE A 482 -3.92 12.13 -19.78
N ALA A 483 -3.26 11.21 -20.48
CA ALA A 483 -3.30 9.78 -20.16
C ALA A 483 -2.71 9.49 -18.78
N LEU A 484 -1.60 10.12 -18.41
CA LEU A 484 -0.96 9.91 -17.10
C LEU A 484 -1.78 10.48 -15.94
N ASP A 485 -2.52 11.56 -16.16
CA ASP A 485 -3.33 12.23 -15.14
C ASP A 485 -4.69 11.55 -14.95
N GLU A 486 -5.38 11.20 -16.04
CA GLU A 486 -6.75 10.65 -15.97
C GLU A 486 -6.87 9.14 -16.17
N LYS A 487 -5.98 8.51 -16.96
CA LYS A 487 -6.14 7.09 -17.36
C LYS A 487 -5.35 6.13 -16.49
N VAL A 488 -4.19 6.54 -15.97
CA VAL A 488 -3.33 5.64 -15.18
C VAL A 488 -3.81 5.55 -13.74
N THR A 489 -4.33 4.37 -13.38
CA THR A 489 -4.79 4.09 -12.02
C THR A 489 -3.63 4.08 -11.02
N TRP A 490 -3.93 4.19 -9.72
CA TRP A 490 -2.88 4.12 -8.69
C TRP A 490 -2.17 2.76 -8.68
N LYS A 491 -2.91 1.68 -8.96
CA LYS A 491 -2.39 0.31 -9.09
C LYS A 491 -1.38 0.19 -10.23
N GLU A 492 -1.77 0.63 -11.44
CA GLU A 492 -0.91 0.66 -12.63
C GLU A 492 0.34 1.52 -12.41
N TRP A 493 0.18 2.69 -11.78
CA TRP A 493 1.32 3.57 -11.48
C TRP A 493 2.33 2.89 -10.54
N LYS A 494 1.87 2.27 -9.46
CA LYS A 494 2.75 1.56 -8.52
C LYS A 494 3.51 0.44 -9.22
N TYR A 495 2.82 -0.32 -10.07
CA TYR A 495 3.41 -1.36 -10.88
C TYR A 495 4.49 -0.80 -11.81
N LEU A 496 4.17 0.22 -12.61
CA LEU A 496 5.11 0.86 -13.55
C LEU A 496 6.31 1.44 -12.82
N PHE A 497 6.11 2.11 -11.69
CA PHE A 497 7.17 2.71 -10.90
C PHE A 497 8.11 1.66 -10.31
N LYS A 498 7.59 0.63 -9.63
CA LYS A 498 8.39 -0.46 -9.07
C LYS A 498 9.12 -1.24 -10.16
N MET A 499 8.47 -1.47 -11.30
CA MET A 499 9.09 -2.11 -12.47
C MET A 499 10.23 -1.26 -13.03
N ALA A 500 10.00 0.02 -13.28
CA ALA A 500 11.00 0.91 -13.88
C ALA A 500 12.22 1.07 -12.98
N THR A 501 12.01 1.36 -11.69
CA THR A 501 13.09 1.51 -10.70
C THR A 501 13.91 0.23 -10.54
N SER A 502 13.25 -0.93 -10.47
CA SER A 502 13.91 -2.24 -10.40
C SER A 502 14.72 -2.58 -11.65
N LYS A 503 14.18 -2.31 -12.85
CA LYS A 503 14.89 -2.53 -14.12
C LYS A 503 16.12 -1.63 -14.26
N VAL A 504 16.02 -0.35 -13.89
CA VAL A 504 17.16 0.59 -13.92
C VAL A 504 18.24 0.17 -12.93
N SER A 505 17.86 -0.18 -11.71
CA SER A 505 18.77 -0.71 -10.67
C SER A 505 19.49 -1.98 -11.14
N TRP A 506 18.78 -2.93 -11.74
CA TRP A 506 19.37 -4.12 -12.34
C TRP A 506 20.34 -3.80 -13.47
N GLY A 507 19.97 -2.90 -14.39
CA GLY A 507 20.83 -2.46 -15.47
C GLY A 507 22.12 -1.84 -14.95
N LEU A 508 22.03 -0.99 -13.94
CA LEU A 508 23.18 -0.40 -13.26
C LEU A 508 24.08 -1.47 -12.64
N ALA A 509 23.53 -2.46 -11.95
CA ALA A 509 24.32 -3.55 -11.36
C ALA A 509 25.10 -4.35 -12.42
N LYS A 510 24.55 -4.52 -13.63
CA LYS A 510 25.27 -5.14 -14.76
C LYS A 510 26.38 -4.26 -15.31
N VAL A 511 26.14 -2.95 -15.42
CA VAL A 511 27.17 -1.99 -15.83
C VAL A 511 28.32 -1.93 -14.80
N GLN A 512 28.00 -1.97 -13.51
CA GLN A 512 28.99 -2.03 -12.42
C GLN A 512 29.85 -3.30 -12.48
N TYR A 513 29.25 -4.46 -12.82
CA TYR A 513 29.98 -5.71 -12.98
C TYR A 513 31.00 -5.65 -14.13
N SER A 514 30.62 -5.03 -15.25
CA SER A 514 31.47 -4.85 -16.44
C SER A 514 32.32 -3.57 -16.41
N ARG A 515 32.48 -2.95 -15.24
CA ARG A 515 33.10 -1.63 -15.08
C ARG A 515 34.51 -1.54 -15.68
N SER A 516 35.34 -2.58 -15.53
CA SER A 516 36.71 -2.58 -16.08
C SER A 516 36.76 -2.42 -17.59
N THR A 517 35.76 -2.95 -18.30
CA THR A 517 35.66 -2.88 -19.77
C THR A 517 35.08 -1.54 -20.23
N LEU A 518 34.21 -0.93 -19.42
CA LEU A 518 33.51 0.32 -19.74
C LEU A 518 34.25 1.58 -19.24
N GLN A 519 35.30 1.43 -18.42
CA GLN A 519 36.03 2.55 -17.81
C GLN A 519 36.57 3.58 -18.84
N PRO A 520 37.19 3.19 -19.98
CA PRO A 520 37.68 4.15 -20.98
C PRO A 520 36.57 5.03 -21.56
N MET A 521 35.39 4.43 -21.76
CA MET A 521 34.20 5.12 -22.24
C MET A 521 33.61 6.07 -21.20
N ILE A 522 33.53 5.63 -19.93
CA ILE A 522 33.06 6.48 -18.82
C ILE A 522 33.97 7.71 -18.69
N ASP A 523 35.28 7.54 -18.85
CA ASP A 523 36.24 8.64 -18.83
C ASP A 523 36.07 9.57 -20.05
N GLU A 524 35.85 9.03 -21.26
CA GLU A 524 35.53 9.83 -22.46
C GLU A 524 34.24 10.64 -22.27
N ILE A 525 33.17 10.04 -21.75
CA ILE A 525 31.91 10.74 -21.44
C ILE A 525 32.15 11.85 -20.39
N CYS A 526 32.96 11.60 -19.36
CA CYS A 526 33.31 12.63 -18.38
C CYS A 526 34.06 13.81 -19.02
N THR A 527 34.94 13.56 -19.98
CA THR A 527 35.67 14.62 -20.72
C THR A 527 34.77 15.43 -21.66
N ILE A 528 33.67 14.84 -22.15
CA ILE A 528 32.66 15.49 -22.98
C ILE A 528 31.72 16.34 -22.10
N VAL A 529 31.20 15.76 -21.01
CA VAL A 529 30.23 16.42 -20.13
C VAL A 529 30.87 17.53 -19.29
N ARG A 530 32.13 17.41 -18.87
CA ARG A 530 32.90 18.44 -18.13
C ARG A 530 32.13 19.06 -16.95
N SER A 531 31.42 18.22 -16.18
CA SER A 531 30.68 18.64 -14.99
C SER A 531 31.16 17.86 -13.77
N GLU A 532 31.60 18.56 -12.73
CA GLU A 532 32.03 17.95 -11.47
C GLU A 532 30.85 17.24 -10.77
N GLN A 533 29.65 17.80 -10.86
CA GLN A 533 28.43 17.20 -10.30
C GLN A 533 28.05 15.90 -11.02
N PHE A 534 28.27 15.83 -12.33
CA PHE A 534 28.07 14.60 -13.09
C PHE A 534 29.08 13.53 -12.68
N VAL A 535 30.35 13.90 -12.52
CA VAL A 535 31.40 12.97 -12.03
C VAL A 535 31.08 12.47 -10.61
N ALA A 536 30.63 13.34 -9.70
CA ALA A 536 30.19 12.96 -8.36
C ALA A 536 28.99 11.99 -8.40
N SER A 537 28.07 12.20 -9.35
CA SER A 537 26.93 11.30 -9.57
C SER A 537 27.39 9.92 -10.03
N LEU A 538 28.37 9.83 -10.94
CA LEU A 538 28.95 8.56 -11.38
C LEU A 538 29.72 7.83 -10.28
N ILE A 539 30.40 8.56 -9.39
CA ILE A 539 31.06 7.98 -8.21
C ILE A 539 30.01 7.39 -7.26
N THR A 540 28.91 8.12 -7.01
CA THR A 540 27.77 7.63 -6.20
C THR A 540 27.17 6.36 -6.79
N LEU A 541 27.08 6.29 -8.11
CA LEU A 541 26.64 5.11 -8.86
C LEU A 541 27.67 3.97 -8.91
N GLY A 542 28.84 4.09 -8.27
CA GLY A 542 29.89 3.06 -8.27
C GLY A 542 30.56 2.81 -9.63
N LEU A 543 30.32 3.68 -10.61
CA LEU A 543 30.81 3.55 -11.99
C LEU A 543 32.24 4.09 -12.15
N ARG A 544 32.73 4.88 -11.20
CA ARG A 544 34.09 5.46 -11.19
C ARG A 544 34.70 5.38 -9.78
N SER A 545 36.02 5.25 -9.69
CA SER A 545 36.73 5.24 -8.40
C SER A 545 36.91 6.67 -7.90
N PRO A 546 36.79 6.91 -6.59
CA PRO A 546 37.17 8.20 -6.03
C PRO A 546 38.66 8.45 -6.30
N THR A 547 38.98 9.61 -6.85
CA THR A 547 40.38 10.05 -6.98
C THR A 547 40.78 10.68 -5.65
N GLU A 548 42.00 10.44 -5.14
CA GLU A 548 42.44 10.80 -3.77
C GLU A 548 42.29 12.31 -3.41
N ALA A 549 42.01 13.18 -4.37
CA ALA A 549 41.81 14.62 -4.17
C ALA A 549 40.38 15.07 -3.82
N THR A 550 39.35 14.20 -3.87
CA THR A 550 37.94 14.62 -3.63
C THR A 550 37.43 14.36 -2.20
N SER A 551 38.33 14.14 -1.24
CA SER A 551 38.01 13.71 0.14
C SER A 551 37.94 14.85 1.16
N GLN A 552 37.73 16.10 0.75
CA GLN A 552 37.47 17.19 1.69
C GLN A 552 36.28 18.06 1.28
N GLY A 553 35.19 17.94 2.05
CA GLY A 553 34.13 18.96 2.15
C GLY A 553 32.86 18.68 1.34
N PHE A 554 32.01 17.74 1.78
CA PHE A 554 30.63 17.64 1.27
C PHE A 554 29.63 17.39 2.40
N PHE A 555 29.49 18.36 3.30
CA PHE A 555 28.29 18.62 4.09
C PHE A 555 28.29 20.11 4.53
N SER A 556 27.10 20.72 4.57
CA SER A 556 26.75 22.13 4.97
C SER A 556 26.74 23.14 3.81
N SER A 557 25.59 23.70 3.35
CA SER A 557 24.66 24.71 3.95
C SER A 557 24.67 25.91 2.97
N GLY A 558 23.62 26.66 2.60
CA GLY A 558 22.22 26.79 3.01
C GLY A 558 21.58 27.96 2.21
N GLY A 559 20.28 28.22 2.44
CA GLY A 559 19.49 29.34 1.87
C GLY A 559 18.74 29.01 0.57
N ASP A 560 17.47 29.37 0.34
CA ASP A 560 16.57 30.28 1.04
C ASP A 560 15.09 29.86 0.88
N THR A 561 14.25 30.36 1.79
CA THR A 561 12.88 29.93 2.05
C THR A 561 11.88 30.62 1.12
N GLN A 562 11.20 29.90 0.24
CA GLN A 562 9.85 30.26 -0.21
C GLN A 562 8.94 29.03 -0.29
N THR A 563 8.11 28.93 0.74
CA THR A 563 6.97 28.04 0.90
C THR A 563 6.02 28.09 -0.30
N THR A 564 5.91 27.00 -1.04
CA THR A 564 4.72 26.68 -1.85
C THR A 564 3.96 25.53 -1.20
N LYS A 565 2.75 25.85 -0.75
CA LYS A 565 1.78 24.98 -0.08
C LYS A 565 1.37 23.82 -0.98
N TYR A 566 1.97 22.64 -0.80
CA TYR A 566 1.33 21.35 -1.08
C TYR A 566 1.79 20.32 -0.02
N ALA A 567 0.87 20.02 0.89
CA ALA A 567 0.83 18.89 1.84
C ALA A 567 2.18 18.38 2.42
N GLN A 568 2.50 18.85 3.63
CA GLN A 568 3.32 18.08 4.57
C GLN A 568 2.54 16.81 4.97
N LEU A 569 2.83 15.69 4.31
CA LEU A 569 2.50 14.35 4.80
C LEU A 569 3.73 13.83 5.54
N SER A 570 3.57 13.62 6.85
CA SER A 570 4.58 13.08 7.77
C SER A 570 4.85 11.62 7.41
N CYS A 571 5.97 11.37 6.75
CA CYS A 571 6.30 10.12 6.07
C CYS A 571 6.99 9.11 7.02
N VAL A 572 6.37 8.74 8.14
CA VAL A 572 6.88 7.73 9.11
C VAL A 572 5.76 6.99 9.87
N ASP A 573 4.55 6.94 9.31
CA ASP A 573 3.33 6.50 10.02
C ASP A 573 3.39 5.06 10.57
N SER A 574 4.15 4.15 9.95
CA SER A 574 4.35 2.79 10.46
C SER A 574 5.05 2.72 11.81
N LEU A 575 5.91 3.69 12.14
CA LEU A 575 6.54 3.76 13.47
C LEU A 575 5.59 4.38 14.50
N CYS A 576 4.44 4.90 14.06
CA CYS A 576 3.44 5.56 14.88
C CYS A 576 2.22 4.68 15.19
N VAL A 577 2.24 3.41 14.78
CA VAL A 577 1.19 2.43 15.10
C VAL A 577 1.64 1.59 16.28
N PRO A 578 0.83 1.46 17.36
CA PRO A 578 1.15 0.59 18.48
C PRO A 578 1.26 -0.88 18.03
N PRO A 579 2.13 -1.67 18.66
CA PRO A 579 2.25 -3.09 18.32
C PRO A 579 0.95 -3.85 18.65
N THR A 580 0.74 -4.96 17.94
CA THR A 580 -0.33 -5.89 18.26
C THR A 580 -0.11 -6.50 19.66
N SER A 581 -1.19 -6.82 20.36
CA SER A 581 -1.17 -7.41 21.72
C SER A 581 -0.12 -8.51 21.92
N GLY A 582 -0.04 -9.49 21.01
CA GLY A 582 0.95 -10.59 21.12
C GLY A 582 2.43 -10.17 21.01
N LYS A 583 2.72 -9.03 20.38
CA LYS A 583 4.08 -8.46 20.24
C LYS A 583 4.39 -7.38 21.27
N SER A 584 3.36 -6.83 21.93
CA SER A 584 3.49 -5.81 22.98
C SER A 584 4.10 -6.40 24.24
N GLN A 585 5.17 -5.79 24.74
CA GLN A 585 5.77 -6.19 26.02
C GLN A 585 4.95 -5.67 27.20
N THR A 586 4.36 -4.50 27.01
CA THR A 586 3.47 -3.85 27.96
C THR A 586 2.23 -4.69 28.21
N ALA A 587 1.62 -5.27 27.16
CA ALA A 587 0.47 -6.18 27.30
C ALA A 587 0.84 -7.45 28.09
N LYS A 588 2.00 -8.06 27.80
CA LYS A 588 2.47 -9.26 28.52
C LYS A 588 2.69 -8.97 30.00
N ARG A 589 3.37 -7.87 30.30
CA ARG A 589 3.63 -7.45 31.69
C ARG A 589 2.36 -7.02 32.41
N ALA A 590 1.41 -6.39 31.72
CA ALA A 590 0.12 -6.06 32.30
C ALA A 590 -0.64 -7.34 32.72
N LEU A 591 -0.66 -8.36 31.87
CA LEU A 591 -1.26 -9.65 32.24
C LEU A 591 -0.54 -10.31 33.44
N GLU A 592 0.79 -10.26 33.48
CA GLU A 592 1.57 -10.74 34.63
C GLU A 592 1.24 -9.95 35.91
N LEU A 593 1.05 -8.64 35.81
CA LEU A 593 0.65 -7.77 36.92
C LEU A 593 -0.73 -8.15 37.48
N LEU A 594 -1.71 -8.44 36.61
CA LEU A 594 -3.02 -8.94 37.03
C LEU A 594 -2.89 -10.24 37.84
N ARG A 595 -2.11 -11.20 37.32
CA ARG A 595 -1.91 -12.51 37.96
C ARG A 595 -1.18 -12.43 39.30
N GLN A 596 -0.29 -11.46 39.46
CA GLN A 596 0.43 -11.23 40.71
C GLN A 596 -0.43 -10.53 41.78
N GLN A 597 -1.51 -9.85 41.38
CA GLN A 597 -2.37 -9.03 42.25
C GLN A 597 -1.59 -7.98 43.09
N ALA A 598 -0.48 -7.47 42.56
CA ALA A 598 0.33 -6.44 43.21
C ALA A 598 -0.24 -5.05 42.93
N GLU A 599 -0.27 -4.16 43.93
CA GLU A 599 -0.64 -2.73 43.79
C GLU A 599 -2.04 -2.46 43.17
N THR A 600 -2.97 -3.41 43.30
CA THR A 600 -4.36 -3.27 42.82
C THR A 600 -5.14 -2.21 43.60
N ASP A 601 -5.95 -1.41 42.92
CA ASP A 601 -6.70 -0.28 43.48
C ASP A 601 -8.23 -0.36 43.27
N MET A 602 -8.72 -1.49 42.75
CA MET A 602 -10.16 -1.81 42.66
C MET A 602 -10.44 -3.32 42.77
N ILE A 603 -11.72 -3.66 42.97
CA ILE A 603 -12.23 -5.03 43.07
C ILE A 603 -13.43 -5.21 42.13
N PHE A 604 -13.50 -6.34 41.43
CA PHE A 604 -14.72 -6.85 40.81
C PHE A 604 -15.34 -7.90 41.70
N GLU A 605 -16.66 -7.85 41.87
CA GLU A 605 -17.44 -8.81 42.62
C GLU A 605 -18.35 -9.53 41.64
N VAL A 606 -17.98 -10.76 41.26
CA VAL A 606 -18.74 -11.57 40.30
C VAL A 606 -19.71 -12.43 41.07
N VAL A 607 -21.00 -12.27 40.76
CA VAL A 607 -22.10 -12.97 41.41
C VAL A 607 -22.61 -14.02 40.44
N CYS A 608 -22.57 -15.28 40.85
CA CYS A 608 -23.13 -16.40 40.10
C CYS A 608 -24.40 -16.87 40.82
N VAL A 609 -25.51 -16.91 40.09
CA VAL A 609 -26.75 -17.52 40.56
C VAL A 609 -26.79 -18.92 39.92
N PRO A 610 -26.85 -20.01 40.69
CA PRO A 610 -27.03 -21.35 40.11
C PRO A 610 -28.42 -21.44 39.46
N GLU A 611 -28.47 -21.86 38.19
CA GLU A 611 -29.73 -22.08 37.48
C GLU A 611 -30.39 -23.37 37.96
N ASP A 612 -31.49 -23.25 38.70
CA ASP A 612 -32.55 -24.26 38.75
C ASP A 612 -33.87 -23.62 38.31
N GLY A 613 -34.28 -23.87 37.06
CA GLY A 613 -35.66 -23.78 36.56
C GLY A 613 -36.32 -22.39 36.46
N ASP A 614 -36.54 -21.95 35.21
CA ASP A 614 -37.48 -20.91 34.76
C ASP A 614 -37.49 -19.56 35.51
N ILE A 615 -36.77 -18.58 34.95
CA ILE A 615 -36.99 -17.15 35.28
C ILE A 615 -37.64 -16.43 34.09
N ILE A 616 -38.95 -16.21 34.22
CA ILE A 616 -39.67 -15.16 33.50
C ILE A 616 -39.29 -13.82 34.15
N ILE A 617 -38.50 -12.99 33.46
CA ILE A 617 -38.23 -11.61 33.88
C ILE A 617 -39.37 -10.72 33.38
N ASP A 618 -40.29 -10.36 34.27
CA ASP A 618 -41.25 -9.28 34.06
C ASP A 618 -40.60 -7.94 34.44
N HIS A 619 -40.33 -7.09 33.44
CA HIS A 619 -39.84 -5.73 33.64
C HIS A 619 -40.96 -4.76 34.03
N THR A 620 -41.66 -4.99 35.13
CA THR A 620 -42.50 -3.94 35.75
C THR A 620 -42.60 -4.09 37.26
N THR A 621 -41.63 -3.58 38.02
CA THR A 621 -41.89 -2.71 39.18
C THR A 621 -40.60 -2.22 39.83
N SER A 622 -40.64 -0.94 40.18
CA SER A 622 -39.66 -0.20 40.96
C SER A 622 -39.87 -0.46 42.46
N ASN A 623 -38.76 -0.32 43.22
CA ASN A 623 -38.60 -0.33 44.69
C ASN A 623 -38.33 -1.68 45.38
N SER A 624 -37.11 -1.84 45.88
CA SER A 624 -36.91 -2.03 47.33
C SER A 624 -35.52 -1.62 47.79
N GLU A 625 -35.53 -0.81 48.83
CA GLU A 625 -34.39 -0.38 49.64
C GLU A 625 -33.84 -1.58 50.42
N VAL A 626 -32.52 -1.81 50.35
CA VAL A 626 -31.84 -2.69 51.29
C VAL A 626 -31.45 -1.85 52.52
N LEU A 627 -32.21 -2.04 53.60
CA LEU A 627 -31.86 -1.57 54.94
C LEU A 627 -30.70 -2.40 55.50
N VAL A 628 -29.52 -1.79 55.58
CA VAL A 628 -28.38 -2.33 56.32
C VAL A 628 -28.54 -1.95 57.80
N GLY A 629 -28.83 -2.94 58.63
CA GLY A 629 -28.81 -2.82 60.09
C GLY A 629 -27.39 -3.01 60.62
N ALA A 630 -26.83 -1.96 61.23
CA ALA A 630 -25.56 -2.00 61.96
C ALA A 630 -25.71 -2.73 63.30
N GLY A 631 -24.76 -3.61 63.61
CA GLY A 631 -24.62 -4.28 64.91
C GLY A 631 -23.19 -4.76 65.14
N SER A 632 -22.44 -4.01 65.93
CA SER A 632 -21.10 -4.31 66.43
C SER A 632 -21.16 -5.39 67.51
N GLU A 633 -20.35 -6.46 67.44
CA GLU A 633 -19.65 -7.05 68.61
C GLU A 633 -18.67 -8.21 68.28
N LYS A 634 -17.39 -7.97 68.62
CA LYS A 634 -16.33 -8.81 69.21
C LYS A 634 -16.03 -10.26 68.78
N LEU A 635 -14.71 -10.47 68.61
CA LEU A 635 -13.90 -11.69 68.61
C LEU A 635 -14.21 -12.72 69.72
N GLY A 636 -14.08 -14.00 69.36
CA GLY A 636 -13.86 -15.15 70.27
C GLY A 636 -13.54 -16.44 69.50
N GLU A 637 -12.44 -17.09 69.87
CA GLU A 637 -11.88 -18.34 69.32
C GLU A 637 -12.66 -19.60 69.71
N ASP A 638 -12.46 -20.65 68.90
CA ASP A 638 -12.62 -22.09 69.14
C ASP A 638 -14.00 -22.72 69.40
N GLY A 639 -14.25 -23.81 68.66
CA GLY A 639 -14.97 -24.98 69.17
C GLY A 639 -16.39 -25.19 68.64
N ALA A 640 -16.54 -26.18 67.76
CA ALA A 640 -17.81 -26.75 67.34
C ALA A 640 -18.69 -27.20 68.52
N VAL A 641 -20.01 -26.93 68.48
CA VAL A 641 -21.09 -27.88 68.83
C VAL A 641 -22.41 -27.45 68.15
N THR A 642 -23.09 -28.48 67.64
CA THR A 642 -24.40 -28.56 66.98
C THR A 642 -25.64 -28.10 67.78
N LYS A 643 -26.68 -27.73 67.02
CA LYS A 643 -28.10 -28.18 67.08
C LYS A 643 -29.15 -27.12 67.47
N GLY A 644 -30.10 -26.92 66.56
CA GLY A 644 -31.42 -26.37 66.83
C GLY A 644 -32.34 -26.57 65.63
N CYS A 645 -33.18 -27.61 65.67
CA CYS A 645 -34.26 -27.82 64.71
C CYS A 645 -35.25 -26.66 64.75
N GLY A 646 -35.57 -26.11 63.59
CA GLY A 646 -36.77 -25.35 63.33
C GLY A 646 -37.21 -25.68 61.91
N ASP A 647 -38.32 -26.43 61.80
CA ASP A 647 -39.00 -26.68 60.54
C ASP A 647 -39.38 -25.34 59.90
N GLY A 648 -38.91 -25.14 58.68
CA GLY A 648 -39.14 -23.99 57.84
C GLY A 648 -38.33 -24.19 56.58
N ASP A 649 -38.89 -24.95 55.64
CA ASP A 649 -38.36 -25.12 54.28
C ASP A 649 -38.34 -23.75 53.59
N GLY A 650 -37.23 -23.05 53.78
CA GLY A 650 -36.74 -21.97 52.93
C GLY A 650 -35.29 -22.32 52.67
N GLU A 651 -35.02 -22.97 51.54
CA GLU A 651 -33.67 -23.12 51.03
C GLU A 651 -33.14 -21.70 50.76
N GLU A 652 -32.26 -21.19 51.63
CA GLU A 652 -31.47 -20.01 51.30
C GLU A 652 -30.50 -20.43 50.19
N GLU A 653 -30.81 -20.06 48.94
CA GLU A 653 -29.93 -20.27 47.79
C GLU A 653 -28.53 -19.73 48.09
N GLU A 654 -27.51 -20.59 48.11
CA GLU A 654 -26.12 -20.19 48.28
C GLU A 654 -25.65 -19.45 47.02
N VAL A 655 -25.69 -18.12 47.05
CA VAL A 655 -25.12 -17.26 46.01
C VAL A 655 -23.60 -17.34 46.04
N GLU A 656 -22.96 -17.86 44.98
CA GLU A 656 -21.50 -17.87 44.87
C GLU A 656 -21.00 -16.48 44.45
N VAL A 657 -20.20 -15.85 45.32
CA VAL A 657 -19.57 -14.55 45.04
C VAL A 657 -18.06 -14.73 44.96
N ARG A 658 -17.45 -14.37 43.82
CA ARG A 658 -15.99 -14.39 43.63
C ARG A 658 -15.45 -12.97 43.41
N GLU A 659 -14.40 -12.63 44.15
CA GLU A 659 -13.73 -11.33 44.04
C GLU A 659 -12.47 -11.39 43.16
N TYR A 660 -12.32 -10.41 42.26
CA TYR A 660 -11.12 -10.23 41.43
C TYR A 660 -10.52 -8.85 41.66
N LYS A 661 -9.26 -8.79 42.10
CA LYS A 661 -8.53 -7.53 42.27
C LYS A 661 -7.99 -7.02 40.94
N ALA A 662 -8.08 -5.72 40.69
CA ALA A 662 -7.69 -5.10 39.42
C ALA A 662 -7.16 -3.66 39.58
N HIS A 663 -6.76 -3.06 38.46
CA HIS A 663 -6.19 -1.72 38.34
C HIS A 663 -7.13 -0.82 37.54
N ARG A 664 -7.64 0.24 38.17
CA ARG A 664 -8.61 1.18 37.57
C ARG A 664 -8.11 1.78 36.27
N VAL A 665 -6.84 2.21 36.24
CA VAL A 665 -6.25 2.84 35.06
C VAL A 665 -6.17 1.89 33.86
N ILE A 666 -5.84 0.62 34.08
CA ILE A 666 -5.74 -0.37 32.99
C ILE A 666 -7.14 -0.68 32.46
N VAL A 667 -8.07 -0.99 33.35
CA VAL A 667 -9.45 -1.34 32.97
C VAL A 667 -10.14 -0.17 32.25
N ALA A 668 -10.00 1.06 32.76
CA ALA A 668 -10.58 2.25 32.13
C ALA A 668 -9.90 2.66 30.81
N ALA A 669 -8.63 2.32 30.62
CA ALA A 669 -7.94 2.55 29.36
C ALA A 669 -8.39 1.61 28.25
N GLN A 670 -8.87 0.41 28.60
CA GLN A 670 -9.22 -0.66 27.67
C GLN A 670 -10.73 -0.82 27.46
N CYS A 671 -11.56 -0.34 28.39
CA CYS A 671 -13.01 -0.42 28.31
C CYS A 671 -13.66 0.92 28.67
N ASP A 672 -14.39 1.48 27.70
CA ASP A 672 -15.05 2.77 27.81
C ASP A 672 -16.21 2.76 28.81
N TRP A 673 -16.94 1.64 28.90
CA TRP A 673 -17.99 1.45 29.90
C TRP A 673 -17.42 1.52 31.32
N PHE A 674 -16.36 0.76 31.62
CA PHE A 674 -15.70 0.81 32.93
C PHE A 674 -15.09 2.17 33.22
N ARG A 675 -14.52 2.84 32.21
CA ARG A 675 -14.04 4.22 32.35
C ARG A 675 -15.15 5.15 32.83
N ARG A 676 -16.32 5.10 32.21
CA ARG A 676 -17.48 5.90 32.62
C ARG A 676 -17.94 5.53 34.03
N ALA A 677 -18.06 4.24 34.35
CA ALA A 677 -18.47 3.78 35.67
C ALA A 677 -17.51 4.26 36.78
N LEU A 678 -16.19 4.16 36.56
CA LEU A 678 -15.16 4.53 37.54
C LEU A 678 -14.91 6.05 37.66
N LEU A 679 -15.46 6.85 36.74
CA LEU A 679 -15.39 8.32 36.73
C LEU A 679 -16.73 9.00 37.01
N SER A 680 -17.82 8.25 37.12
CA SER A 680 -19.19 8.78 37.27
C SER A 680 -19.46 9.49 38.61
N GLY A 681 -18.66 9.21 39.64
CA GLY A 681 -18.95 9.62 41.02
C GLY A 681 -20.05 8.79 41.70
N MET A 682 -20.52 7.71 41.06
CA MET A 682 -21.49 6.76 41.63
C MET A 682 -20.83 5.75 42.56
N LYS A 683 -21.62 4.79 43.09
CA LYS A 683 -21.15 3.79 44.07
C LYS A 683 -19.90 3.04 43.61
N GLU A 684 -19.83 2.72 42.33
CA GLU A 684 -18.72 2.02 41.68
C GLU A 684 -17.42 2.82 41.78
N ALA A 685 -17.50 4.14 41.48
CA ALA A 685 -16.36 5.04 41.56
C ALA A 685 -15.91 5.31 43.01
N ILE A 686 -16.86 5.44 43.94
CA ILE A 686 -16.60 5.74 45.36
C ILE A 686 -16.00 4.52 46.06
N ASN A 687 -16.66 3.36 45.93
CA ASN A 687 -16.27 2.13 46.60
C ASN A 687 -15.09 1.45 45.90
N ARG A 688 -14.76 1.86 44.66
CA ARG A 688 -13.76 1.21 43.81
C ARG A 688 -14.07 -0.28 43.63
N LYS A 689 -15.37 -0.58 43.57
CA LYS A 689 -15.90 -1.95 43.45
C LYS A 689 -16.98 -1.98 42.37
N ILE A 690 -16.87 -2.90 41.43
CA ILE A 690 -17.90 -3.13 40.40
C ILE A 690 -18.49 -4.52 40.60
N THR A 691 -19.81 -4.58 40.76
CA THR A 691 -20.54 -5.84 40.86
C THR A 691 -20.94 -6.31 39.46
N VAL A 692 -20.66 -7.56 39.14
CA VAL A 692 -20.91 -8.22 37.85
C VAL A 692 -21.95 -9.32 38.11
N PRO A 693 -23.24 -9.06 37.81
CA PRO A 693 -24.30 -10.02 38.06
C PRO A 693 -24.36 -11.09 36.97
N ASP A 694 -24.86 -12.27 37.34
CA ASP A 694 -25.24 -13.37 36.44
C ASP A 694 -24.14 -13.68 35.42
N THR A 695 -22.94 -13.96 35.91
CA THR A 695 -21.79 -14.26 35.05
C THR A 695 -20.94 -15.36 35.66
N ASN A 696 -20.62 -16.37 34.85
CA ASN A 696 -19.69 -17.42 35.25
C ASN A 696 -18.33 -16.80 35.64
N PRO A 697 -17.82 -17.04 36.87
CA PRO A 697 -16.57 -16.45 37.32
C PRO A 697 -15.36 -16.77 36.43
N GLU A 698 -15.31 -17.95 35.80
CA GLU A 698 -14.21 -18.34 34.89
C GLU A 698 -14.27 -17.54 33.58
N LEU A 699 -15.46 -17.32 33.02
CA LEU A 699 -15.63 -16.49 31.83
C LEU A 699 -15.29 -15.02 32.10
N PHE A 700 -15.67 -14.51 33.28
CA PHE A 700 -15.28 -13.17 33.69
C PHE A 700 -13.76 -13.04 33.86
N GLU A 701 -13.08 -14.06 34.40
CA GLU A 701 -11.62 -14.06 34.49
C GLU A 701 -10.97 -13.95 33.10
N ARG A 702 -11.46 -14.71 32.11
CA ARG A 702 -10.98 -14.62 30.71
C ARG A 702 -11.23 -13.25 30.10
N PHE A 703 -12.41 -12.67 30.34
CA PHE A 703 -12.73 -11.32 29.89
C PHE A 703 -11.80 -10.27 30.54
N LEU A 704 -11.52 -10.40 31.83
CA LEU A 704 -10.60 -9.52 32.54
C LEU A 704 -9.16 -9.68 32.04
N GLU A 705 -8.68 -10.91 31.83
CA GLU A 705 -7.38 -11.18 31.22
C GLU A 705 -7.27 -10.56 29.82
N ALA A 706 -8.36 -10.53 29.04
CA ALA A 706 -8.37 -9.90 27.72
C ALA A 706 -8.19 -8.37 27.79
N LEU A 707 -8.69 -7.70 28.83
CA LEU A 707 -8.42 -6.27 29.04
C LEU A 707 -6.93 -6.01 29.31
N TYR A 708 -6.24 -6.90 30.04
CA TYR A 708 -4.82 -6.71 30.35
C TYR A 708 -3.89 -7.14 29.22
N SER A 709 -4.28 -8.15 28.45
CA SER A 709 -3.43 -8.71 27.40
C SER A 709 -3.75 -8.19 26.00
N GLY A 710 -4.93 -7.61 25.79
CA GLY A 710 -5.45 -7.28 24.45
C GLY A 710 -5.71 -8.51 23.59
N HIS A 711 -5.85 -9.70 24.19
CA HIS A 711 -6.11 -10.95 23.50
C HIS A 711 -7.11 -11.79 24.29
N LEU A 712 -8.13 -12.29 23.61
CA LEU A 712 -9.11 -13.22 24.17
C LEU A 712 -8.73 -14.64 23.79
N ASP A 713 -8.47 -15.50 24.78
CA ASP A 713 -8.19 -16.92 24.54
C ASP A 713 -9.49 -17.73 24.49
N THR A 714 -9.88 -18.13 23.28
CA THR A 714 -11.11 -18.88 22.99
C THR A 714 -10.88 -20.39 22.85
N ARG A 715 -9.63 -20.86 22.83
CA ARG A 715 -9.27 -22.22 22.38
C ARG A 715 -9.88 -23.36 23.20
N SER A 716 -10.19 -23.09 24.47
CA SER A 716 -10.73 -24.07 25.41
C SER A 716 -12.22 -23.88 25.68
N LEU A 717 -12.90 -22.98 24.97
CA LEU A 717 -14.31 -22.65 25.20
C LEU A 717 -15.21 -23.45 24.25
N ASN A 718 -16.33 -23.95 24.78
CA ASN A 718 -17.40 -24.54 23.97
C ASN A 718 -18.33 -23.44 23.42
N ALA A 719 -19.31 -23.83 22.58
CA ALA A 719 -20.25 -22.90 21.96
C ALA A 719 -21.06 -22.08 22.98
N GLU A 720 -21.55 -22.72 24.05
CA GLU A 720 -22.30 -22.04 25.12
C GLU A 720 -21.45 -20.99 25.85
N GLN A 721 -20.25 -21.37 26.27
CA GLN A 721 -19.29 -20.47 26.92
C GLN A 721 -18.89 -19.30 26.02
N LEU A 722 -18.77 -19.53 24.71
CA LEU A 722 -18.50 -18.47 23.73
C LEU A 722 -19.69 -17.52 23.58
N ALA A 723 -20.92 -18.04 23.59
CA ALA A 723 -22.15 -17.24 23.57
C ALA A 723 -22.27 -16.36 24.82
N ASP A 724 -22.03 -16.92 26.01
CA ASP A 724 -22.03 -16.17 27.27
C ASP A 724 -20.95 -15.09 27.29
N LEU A 725 -19.74 -15.43 26.83
CA LEU A 725 -18.64 -14.47 26.73
C LEU A 725 -18.93 -13.37 25.71
N MET A 726 -19.61 -13.70 24.60
CA MET A 726 -20.07 -12.72 23.61
C MET A 726 -21.11 -11.76 24.21
N ALA A 727 -22.07 -12.26 24.98
CA ALA A 727 -23.05 -11.45 25.69
C ALA A 727 -22.40 -10.56 26.76
N LEU A 728 -21.38 -11.08 27.47
CA LEU A 728 -20.58 -10.30 28.41
C LEU A 728 -19.82 -9.16 27.71
N CYS A 729 -19.25 -9.42 26.53
CA CYS A 729 -18.58 -8.40 25.73
C CYS A 729 -19.55 -7.31 25.26
N ASP A 730 -20.76 -7.69 24.85
CA ASP A 730 -21.81 -6.75 24.47
C ASP A 730 -22.25 -5.86 25.64
N ARG A 731 -22.51 -6.46 26.81
CA ARG A 731 -22.90 -5.77 28.06
C ARG A 731 -21.93 -4.67 28.45
N TYR A 732 -20.62 -4.89 28.24
CA TYR A 732 -19.56 -3.94 28.57
C TYR A 732 -19.02 -3.16 27.37
N GLU A 733 -19.76 -3.14 26.25
CA GLU A 733 -19.45 -2.37 25.03
C GLU A 733 -18.06 -2.67 24.45
N MET A 734 -17.64 -3.94 24.50
CA MET A 734 -16.36 -4.43 23.99
C MET A 734 -16.54 -5.07 22.60
N ASP A 735 -16.95 -4.27 21.61
CA ASP A 735 -17.25 -4.71 20.24
C ASP A 735 -16.13 -5.54 19.60
N ASN A 736 -14.89 -5.13 19.84
CA ASN A 736 -13.70 -5.82 19.34
C ASN A 736 -13.61 -7.26 19.87
N LEU A 737 -13.91 -7.49 21.15
CA LEU A 737 -13.88 -8.83 21.75
C LEU A 737 -15.12 -9.63 21.36
N LYS A 738 -16.29 -8.97 21.26
CA LYS A 738 -17.54 -9.57 20.77
C LYS A 738 -17.37 -10.16 19.36
N GLN A 739 -16.70 -9.44 18.45
CA GLN A 739 -16.41 -9.94 17.10
C GLN A 739 -15.49 -11.16 17.08
N VAL A 740 -14.60 -11.32 18.08
CA VAL A 740 -13.77 -12.52 18.22
C VAL A 740 -14.66 -13.72 18.56
N CYS A 741 -15.56 -13.56 19.54
CA CYS A 741 -16.52 -14.61 19.90
C CYS A 741 -17.45 -14.97 18.74
N GLU A 742 -17.94 -13.96 18.02
CA GLU A 742 -18.81 -14.11 16.85
C GLU A 742 -18.20 -15.02 15.77
N HIS A 743 -16.91 -14.81 15.50
CA HIS A 743 -16.21 -15.61 14.50
C HIS A 743 -15.94 -17.04 14.96
N GLU A 744 -15.55 -17.21 16.23
CA GLU A 744 -15.35 -18.55 16.79
C GLU A 744 -16.67 -19.32 16.77
N LEU A 745 -17.77 -18.72 17.23
CA LEU A 745 -19.12 -19.30 17.22
C LEU A 745 -19.56 -19.74 15.83
N LYS A 746 -19.23 -18.96 14.79
CA LYS A 746 -19.51 -19.35 13.40
C LYS A 746 -18.88 -20.72 13.05
N SER A 747 -17.70 -21.01 13.57
CA SER A 747 -17.01 -22.30 13.32
C SER A 747 -17.55 -23.46 14.16
N HIS A 748 -18.34 -23.16 15.19
CA HIS A 748 -19.02 -24.15 16.04
C HIS A 748 -20.50 -24.34 15.67
N LEU A 749 -20.98 -23.75 14.56
CA LEU A 749 -22.36 -23.94 14.11
C LEU A 749 -22.65 -25.42 13.81
N ASP A 750 -23.71 -25.94 14.43
CA ASP A 750 -24.20 -27.30 14.24
C ASP A 750 -25.74 -27.35 14.19
N GLU A 751 -26.31 -28.53 13.98
CA GLU A 751 -27.76 -28.75 13.89
C GLU A 751 -28.51 -28.41 15.20
N GLU A 752 -27.85 -28.53 16.35
CA GLU A 752 -28.45 -28.35 17.67
C GLU A 752 -28.44 -26.86 18.08
N ASN A 753 -27.40 -26.12 17.71
CA ASN A 753 -27.16 -24.76 18.17
C ASN A 753 -27.51 -23.66 17.16
N ALA A 754 -27.70 -23.97 15.87
CA ALA A 754 -27.86 -22.96 14.82
C ALA A 754 -29.05 -22.00 15.06
N LEU A 755 -30.19 -22.50 15.55
CA LEU A 755 -31.36 -21.67 15.83
C LEU A 755 -31.14 -20.78 17.06
N CYS A 756 -30.54 -21.33 18.13
CA CYS A 756 -30.18 -20.57 19.33
C CYS A 756 -29.19 -19.45 19.00
N LEU A 757 -28.16 -19.76 18.21
CA LEU A 757 -27.15 -18.79 17.78
C LEU A 757 -27.71 -17.76 16.80
N LEU A 758 -28.68 -18.11 15.96
CA LEU A 758 -29.40 -17.13 15.13
C LEU A 758 -30.17 -16.12 16.00
N ASN A 759 -30.89 -16.60 17.01
CA ASN A 759 -31.62 -15.75 17.94
C ASN A 759 -30.67 -14.83 18.74
N LEU A 760 -29.59 -15.40 19.28
CA LEU A 760 -28.56 -14.67 19.99
C LEU A 760 -27.92 -13.59 19.11
N ALA A 761 -27.58 -13.95 17.87
CA ALA A 761 -26.97 -13.02 16.93
C ALA A 761 -27.92 -11.89 16.55
N ASP A 762 -29.23 -12.13 16.47
CA ASP A 762 -30.22 -11.06 16.26
C ASP A 762 -30.32 -10.16 17.49
N HIS A 763 -30.42 -10.74 18.69
CA HIS A 763 -30.51 -9.99 19.95
C HIS A 763 -29.30 -9.09 20.19
N LEU A 764 -28.09 -9.63 19.96
CA LEU A 764 -26.84 -8.90 20.10
C LEU A 764 -26.50 -8.08 18.83
N ASN A 765 -27.36 -8.01 17.81
CA ASN A 765 -27.08 -7.29 16.56
C ASN A 765 -25.73 -7.66 15.92
N SER A 766 -25.45 -8.97 15.87
CA SER A 766 -24.20 -9.57 15.41
C SER A 766 -24.34 -10.12 14.00
N LYS A 767 -24.01 -9.29 13.01
CA LYS A 767 -24.34 -9.55 11.60
C LYS A 767 -23.63 -10.77 11.01
N LEU A 768 -22.35 -10.98 11.32
CA LEU A 768 -21.56 -12.05 10.70
C LEU A 768 -22.02 -13.44 11.19
N LEU A 769 -22.31 -13.58 12.48
CA LEU A 769 -22.87 -14.83 13.03
C LEU A 769 -24.30 -15.03 12.55
N ARG A 770 -25.12 -13.97 12.51
CA ARG A 770 -26.50 -14.01 12.02
C ARG A 770 -26.57 -14.51 10.58
N ASP A 771 -25.79 -13.90 9.67
CA ASP A 771 -25.77 -14.29 8.25
C ASP A 771 -25.30 -15.74 8.07
N SER A 772 -24.34 -16.17 8.89
CA SER A 772 -23.78 -17.53 8.82
C SER A 772 -24.77 -18.57 9.38
N ALA A 773 -25.42 -18.28 10.50
CA ALA A 773 -26.44 -19.13 11.10
C ALA A 773 -27.67 -19.23 10.18
N LEU A 774 -28.11 -18.11 9.60
CA LEU A 774 -29.22 -18.11 8.64
C LEU A 774 -28.88 -18.95 7.40
N SER A 775 -27.67 -18.80 6.85
CA SER A 775 -27.21 -19.63 5.72
C SER A 775 -27.21 -21.12 6.08
N TYR A 776 -26.73 -21.46 7.28
CA TYR A 776 -26.71 -22.84 7.77
C TYR A 776 -28.12 -23.44 7.89
N VAL A 777 -29.09 -22.68 8.41
CA VAL A 777 -30.50 -23.10 8.52
C VAL A 777 -31.14 -23.30 7.14
N VAL A 778 -30.81 -22.47 6.14
CA VAL A 778 -31.31 -22.63 4.76
C VAL A 778 -30.73 -23.89 4.09
N GLU A 779 -29.48 -24.22 4.39
CA GLU A 779 -28.82 -25.44 3.90
C GLU A 779 -29.38 -26.71 4.58
N HIS A 780 -29.75 -26.63 5.86
CA HIS A 780 -30.24 -27.74 6.69
C HIS A 780 -31.70 -27.48 7.13
N GLN A 781 -32.62 -27.51 6.17
CA GLN A 781 -34.03 -27.13 6.39
C GLN A 781 -34.73 -28.01 7.42
N GLU A 782 -34.25 -29.24 7.63
CA GLU A 782 -34.70 -30.16 8.67
C GLU A 782 -34.65 -29.58 10.10
N ILE A 783 -33.78 -28.60 10.35
CA ILE A 783 -33.65 -27.95 11.65
C ILE A 783 -34.91 -27.14 11.99
N THR A 784 -35.68 -26.69 10.99
CA THR A 784 -36.95 -25.96 11.21
C THR A 784 -38.06 -26.81 11.84
N PHE A 785 -37.87 -28.13 11.94
CA PHE A 785 -38.77 -29.04 12.65
C PHE A 785 -38.40 -29.24 14.12
N ASN A 786 -37.29 -28.63 14.59
CA ASN A 786 -36.88 -28.69 15.99
C ASN A 786 -37.79 -27.78 16.85
N ASP A 787 -38.06 -28.19 18.09
CA ASP A 787 -38.91 -27.45 19.03
C ASP A 787 -38.36 -26.03 19.30
N VAL A 788 -37.03 -25.86 19.25
CA VAL A 788 -36.34 -24.56 19.36
C VAL A 788 -36.77 -23.57 18.27
N TYR A 789 -37.20 -24.05 17.10
CA TYR A 789 -37.71 -23.18 16.04
C TYR A 789 -38.97 -22.45 16.50
N GLU A 790 -39.82 -23.10 17.30
CA GLU A 790 -41.05 -22.48 17.80
C GLU A 790 -40.80 -21.37 18.83
N GLU A 791 -39.63 -21.35 19.46
CA GLU A 791 -39.21 -20.32 20.41
C GLU A 791 -38.64 -19.07 19.73
N LEU A 792 -38.35 -19.14 18.42
CA LEU A 792 -37.84 -18.00 17.67
C LEU A 792 -38.87 -16.85 17.58
N PRO A 793 -38.41 -15.58 17.66
CA PRO A 793 -39.22 -14.42 17.33
C PRO A 793 -39.90 -14.52 15.96
N VAL A 794 -41.12 -13.99 15.84
CA VAL A 794 -41.93 -14.07 14.61
C VAL A 794 -41.19 -13.50 13.40
N HIS A 795 -40.45 -12.41 13.56
CA HIS A 795 -39.70 -11.81 12.45
C HIS A 795 -38.56 -12.71 11.95
N LEU A 796 -37.91 -13.47 12.84
CA LEU A 796 -36.88 -14.43 12.45
C LEU A 796 -37.49 -15.65 11.77
N LYS A 797 -38.65 -16.14 12.23
CA LYS A 797 -39.39 -17.21 11.57
C LYS A 797 -39.79 -16.82 10.14
N ASP A 798 -40.35 -15.62 9.96
CA ASP A 798 -40.73 -15.09 8.65
C ASP A 798 -39.51 -14.98 7.71
N GLU A 799 -38.39 -14.48 8.22
CA GLU A 799 -37.15 -14.34 7.44
C GLU A 799 -36.53 -15.69 7.06
N VAL A 800 -36.52 -16.68 7.98
CA VAL A 800 -36.07 -18.04 7.68
C VAL A 800 -36.96 -18.66 6.60
N GLN A 801 -38.29 -18.51 6.69
CA GLN A 801 -39.22 -18.99 5.68
C GLN A 801 -39.02 -18.32 4.32
N ASP A 802 -38.82 -17.00 4.30
CA ASP A 802 -38.52 -16.25 3.09
C ASP A 802 -37.20 -16.68 2.46
N ALA A 803 -36.16 -16.91 3.27
CA ALA A 803 -34.85 -17.35 2.81
C ALA A 803 -34.90 -18.77 2.23
N ILE A 804 -35.64 -19.70 2.87
CA ILE A 804 -35.88 -21.06 2.37
C ILE A 804 -36.66 -21.01 1.04
N MET A 805 -37.70 -20.17 0.97
CA MET A 805 -38.52 -20.00 -0.24
C MET A 805 -37.70 -19.43 -1.42
N GLN A 806 -36.75 -18.53 -1.14
CA GLN A 806 -35.84 -17.98 -2.15
C GLN A 806 -34.72 -18.95 -2.55
N GLY A 807 -34.34 -19.89 -1.68
CA GLY A 807 -33.32 -20.93 -1.93
C GLY A 807 -33.80 -22.16 -2.72
N LEU A 808 -35.10 -22.31 -2.95
CA LEU A 808 -35.73 -23.51 -3.57
C LEU A 808 -35.78 -23.52 -5.12
N ASP A 809 -34.92 -22.78 -5.83
CA ASP A 809 -34.93 -22.74 -7.31
C ASP A 809 -33.62 -23.27 -7.93
N PRO A 810 -33.52 -24.58 -8.33
CA PRO A 810 -32.25 -25.19 -8.74
C PRO A 810 -31.76 -24.83 -10.15
N LYS A 811 -32.45 -23.97 -10.93
CA LYS A 811 -32.05 -23.66 -12.32
C LYS A 811 -32.52 -22.28 -12.80
N SER A 812 -31.96 -21.18 -12.31
CA SER A 812 -31.75 -20.00 -13.16
C SER A 812 -30.78 -18.98 -12.57
N ARG A 813 -29.48 -19.20 -12.75
CA ARG A 813 -28.52 -18.09 -12.82
C ARG A 813 -27.39 -18.39 -13.79
N THR A 814 -27.79 -18.66 -15.02
CA THR A 814 -26.94 -18.42 -16.20
C THR A 814 -27.62 -17.35 -17.05
N THR A 815 -26.96 -16.19 -17.07
CA THR A 815 -26.95 -15.19 -18.14
C THR A 815 -27.58 -15.68 -19.46
N ARG A 816 -28.66 -15.02 -19.89
CA ARG A 816 -29.18 -15.11 -21.26
C ARG A 816 -28.13 -14.53 -22.22
N GLY A 817 -27.25 -15.40 -22.73
CA GLY A 817 -26.45 -15.14 -23.91
C GLY A 817 -27.26 -15.40 -25.17
N HIS A 818 -27.46 -14.37 -25.99
CA HIS A 818 -27.85 -14.55 -27.38
C HIS A 818 -26.60 -14.91 -28.20
N HIS A 819 -26.55 -16.14 -28.68
CA HIS A 819 -25.58 -16.60 -29.68
C HIS A 819 -25.94 -16.07 -31.07
N LEU A 820 -24.95 -15.53 -31.78
CA LEU A 820 -24.89 -15.53 -33.24
C LEU A 820 -23.44 -15.61 -33.73
N GLY A 821 -23.10 -16.76 -34.31
CA GLY A 821 -22.27 -16.96 -35.51
C GLY A 821 -20.83 -16.43 -35.56
N THR A 822 -19.87 -17.35 -35.50
CA THR A 822 -18.48 -17.20 -36.01
C THR A 822 -18.43 -16.97 -37.53
N PRO A 823 -17.36 -16.36 -38.08
CA PRO A 823 -16.23 -17.19 -38.54
C PRO A 823 -14.83 -16.61 -38.32
N ASN A 824 -13.92 -17.51 -37.91
CA ASN A 824 -12.48 -17.64 -38.22
C ASN A 824 -11.66 -16.39 -38.63
N SER A 825 -10.61 -16.07 -37.85
CA SER A 825 -9.22 -16.20 -38.31
C SER A 825 -8.20 -15.88 -37.20
N SER A 826 -7.11 -16.62 -37.28
CA SER A 826 -5.90 -16.62 -36.47
C SER A 826 -5.12 -15.30 -36.47
N SER A 827 -4.54 -14.88 -35.33
CA SER A 827 -3.08 -14.84 -35.12
C SER A 827 -2.68 -13.95 -33.94
N SER A 828 -1.66 -14.45 -33.25
CA SER A 828 -0.99 -14.01 -32.03
C SER A 828 -0.26 -12.66 -32.06
N LEU A 829 -0.19 -12.04 -30.87
CA LEU A 829 0.99 -11.42 -30.25
C LEU A 829 1.81 -10.40 -31.07
N SER A 830 1.56 -9.09 -30.86
CA SER A 830 2.63 -8.06 -30.95
C SER A 830 2.36 -6.71 -30.24
N GLU A 831 1.32 -6.53 -29.43
CA GLU A 831 0.89 -5.17 -29.03
C GLU A 831 1.64 -4.48 -27.88
N VAL A 832 2.71 -5.05 -27.32
CA VAL A 832 3.56 -4.35 -26.34
C VAL A 832 4.86 -3.82 -26.96
N ASP A 833 5.16 -4.22 -28.20
CA ASP A 833 6.34 -3.73 -28.94
C ASP A 833 5.99 -2.63 -29.98
N GLU A 834 4.70 -2.39 -30.25
CA GLU A 834 4.23 -1.35 -31.17
C GLU A 834 4.10 0.06 -30.57
N LEU A 835 3.94 0.19 -29.24
CA LEU A 835 3.83 1.51 -28.62
C LEU A 835 5.15 2.30 -28.65
N ILE A 836 6.28 1.62 -28.90
CA ILE A 836 7.63 2.21 -28.90
C ILE A 836 8.21 2.36 -30.31
N ASN A 837 7.65 1.70 -31.34
CA ASN A 837 8.23 1.70 -32.70
C ASN A 837 7.42 2.43 -33.79
N ASN A 838 6.16 2.80 -33.60
CA ASN A 838 5.35 3.42 -34.67
C ASN A 838 5.46 4.96 -34.69
N ILE A 839 6.68 5.47 -34.86
CA ILE A 839 6.95 6.85 -35.30
C ILE A 839 7.98 6.82 -36.44
N HIS A 840 7.54 6.46 -37.66
CA HIS A 840 7.77 7.26 -38.88
C HIS A 840 7.27 6.61 -40.19
N ILE A 841 6.49 7.41 -40.93
CA ILE A 841 6.34 7.56 -42.39
C ILE A 841 5.76 6.39 -43.22
N THR A 842 4.58 6.63 -43.79
CA THR A 842 4.37 6.49 -45.25
C THR A 842 3.40 7.54 -45.78
N GLN A 843 3.79 8.09 -46.94
CA GLN A 843 3.22 9.22 -47.67
C GLN A 843 2.45 8.70 -48.91
N GLU A 844 1.29 9.32 -49.17
CA GLU A 844 0.54 9.47 -50.43
C GLU A 844 0.26 8.28 -51.38
N ARG A 845 -1.03 8.09 -51.70
CA ARG A 845 -1.59 8.09 -53.07
C ARG A 845 -3.11 8.29 -53.04
N GLY A 846 -3.60 9.20 -53.88
CA GLY A 846 -5.01 9.63 -53.94
C GLY A 846 -5.84 9.03 -55.08
N LEU A 847 -7.03 9.63 -55.25
CA LEU A 847 -8.06 9.49 -56.30
C LEU A 847 -8.91 8.21 -56.18
N ASP A 848 -10.25 8.19 -56.23
CA ASP A 848 -11.25 9.06 -56.87
C ASP A 848 -12.63 9.04 -56.18
N LEU A 849 -13.42 10.09 -56.47
CA LEU A 849 -14.85 10.22 -56.20
C LEU A 849 -15.69 9.17 -56.97
N SER A 850 -16.72 8.59 -56.32
CA SER A 850 -18.10 8.67 -56.81
C SER A 850 -19.14 8.23 -55.78
N THR A 851 -20.12 9.10 -55.63
CA THR A 851 -21.38 9.08 -54.86
C THR A 851 -22.28 7.84 -54.96
N SER A 852 -22.85 7.41 -53.83
CA SER A 852 -24.31 7.16 -53.69
C SER A 852 -24.75 7.01 -52.23
N SER A 853 -25.42 8.06 -51.72
CA SER A 853 -26.52 8.08 -50.74
C SER A 853 -26.73 6.93 -49.73
N SER A 854 -26.52 7.22 -48.44
CA SER A 854 -27.54 7.02 -47.39
C SER A 854 -27.21 7.92 -46.18
N SER A 855 -28.04 8.93 -45.97
CA SER A 855 -28.08 9.81 -44.81
C SER A 855 -28.88 9.13 -43.69
N ASP A 856 -28.38 9.15 -42.45
CA ASP A 856 -29.08 9.66 -41.26
C ASP A 856 -28.49 9.05 -39.97
N ASP A 857 -27.65 9.84 -39.27
CA ASP A 857 -27.44 9.73 -37.81
C ASP A 857 -27.61 11.14 -37.24
N LEU A 858 -28.81 11.41 -36.73
CA LEU A 858 -29.12 12.56 -35.88
C LEU A 858 -29.01 12.15 -34.39
N PRO A 859 -28.69 13.08 -33.47
CA PRO A 859 -28.71 12.80 -32.03
C PRO A 859 -30.15 12.65 -31.54
N ASN A 860 -30.39 11.66 -30.66
CA ASN A 860 -31.69 11.32 -30.07
C ASN A 860 -32.47 12.56 -29.59
N MET A 861 -33.53 12.93 -30.33
CA MET A 861 -34.49 14.00 -29.98
C MET A 861 -35.25 13.73 -28.66
N GLU A 862 -35.26 12.49 -28.18
CA GLU A 862 -36.08 12.04 -27.04
C GLU A 862 -35.52 12.51 -25.69
N ASP A 863 -34.19 12.55 -25.55
CA ASP A 863 -33.52 12.98 -24.31
C ASP A 863 -33.60 14.50 -24.11
N THR A 864 -33.50 15.28 -25.19
CA THR A 864 -33.61 16.74 -25.14
C THR A 864 -35.03 17.19 -24.79
N ALA A 865 -36.06 16.51 -25.30
CA ALA A 865 -37.46 16.79 -24.97
C ALA A 865 -37.79 16.44 -23.52
N ARG A 866 -37.21 15.35 -23.00
CA ARG A 866 -37.38 14.92 -21.60
C ARG A 866 -36.70 15.88 -20.61
N LEU A 867 -35.50 16.36 -20.96
CA LEU A 867 -34.80 17.42 -20.22
C LEU A 867 -35.62 18.71 -20.15
N ASP A 868 -36.13 19.18 -21.29
CA ASP A 868 -36.93 20.41 -21.38
C ASP A 868 -38.28 20.32 -20.67
N ARG A 869 -38.84 19.11 -20.53
CA ARG A 869 -40.04 18.88 -19.71
C ARG A 869 -39.72 18.99 -18.23
N CYS A 870 -38.68 18.30 -17.76
CA CYS A 870 -38.30 18.30 -16.34
C CYS A 870 -37.86 19.69 -15.86
N ILE A 871 -37.12 20.44 -16.69
CA ILE A 871 -36.71 21.82 -16.36
C ILE A 871 -37.92 22.75 -16.22
N ARG A 872 -38.96 22.59 -17.06
CA ARG A 872 -40.19 23.39 -16.94
C ARG A 872 -40.99 23.05 -15.68
N GLU A 873 -41.15 21.75 -15.39
CA GLU A 873 -41.85 21.29 -14.18
C GLU A 873 -41.13 21.76 -12.90
N LEU A 874 -39.79 21.74 -12.86
CA LEU A 874 -39.03 22.28 -11.73
C LEU A 874 -39.07 23.81 -11.63
N ALA A 875 -39.04 24.53 -12.76
CA ALA A 875 -39.12 25.99 -12.77
C ALA A 875 -40.46 26.50 -12.22
N ASP A 876 -41.57 25.79 -12.53
CA ASP A 876 -42.91 26.12 -12.00
C ASP A 876 -43.02 25.91 -10.47
N ILE A 877 -42.22 25.01 -9.90
CA ILE A 877 -42.24 24.68 -8.46
C ILE A 877 -41.28 25.55 -7.65
N VAL A 878 -40.09 25.85 -8.18
CA VAL A 878 -39.01 26.57 -7.47
C VAL A 878 -39.11 28.09 -7.64
N GLY A 879 -39.82 28.58 -8.66
CA GLY A 879 -39.97 30.00 -8.98
C GLY A 879 -38.71 30.62 -9.61
N GLU A 880 -38.73 31.92 -9.93
CA GLU A 880 -37.66 32.63 -10.68
C GLU A 880 -36.31 32.76 -9.94
N ASN A 881 -36.13 32.10 -8.80
CA ASN A 881 -34.94 32.23 -7.95
C ASN A 881 -33.72 31.42 -8.46
N MET A 882 -33.89 30.55 -9.46
CA MET A 882 -32.81 29.72 -10.01
C MET A 882 -32.66 29.88 -11.52
N SER A 883 -31.41 29.95 -11.99
CA SER A 883 -31.13 30.05 -13.42
C SER A 883 -31.37 28.72 -14.15
N ARG A 884 -31.71 28.80 -15.44
CA ARG A 884 -31.94 27.61 -16.27
C ARG A 884 -30.72 26.67 -16.34
N GLU A 885 -29.51 27.22 -16.26
CA GLU A 885 -28.27 26.43 -16.23
C GLU A 885 -28.12 25.62 -14.95
N GLU A 886 -28.53 26.17 -13.80
CA GLU A 886 -28.52 25.46 -12.52
C GLU A 886 -29.58 24.38 -12.48
N LEU A 887 -30.80 24.66 -12.93
CA LEU A 887 -31.86 23.66 -13.08
C LEU A 887 -31.43 22.51 -14.01
N THR A 888 -30.71 22.82 -15.09
CA THR A 888 -30.20 21.79 -16.00
C THR A 888 -29.17 20.88 -15.32
N ARG A 889 -28.25 21.44 -14.54
CA ARG A 889 -27.27 20.65 -13.78
C ARG A 889 -27.94 19.77 -12.72
N VAL A 890 -28.94 20.29 -12.01
CA VAL A 890 -29.67 19.53 -10.99
C VAL A 890 -30.49 18.41 -11.63
N VAL A 891 -31.18 18.66 -12.74
CA VAL A 891 -31.96 17.64 -13.47
C VAL A 891 -31.06 16.54 -14.04
N LEU A 892 -29.89 16.88 -14.57
CA LEU A 892 -28.92 15.88 -15.04
C LEU A 892 -28.31 15.08 -13.88
N ALA A 893 -28.03 15.71 -12.74
CA ALA A 893 -27.55 15.03 -11.54
C ALA A 893 -28.63 14.15 -10.87
N ALA A 894 -29.90 14.51 -11.04
CA ALA A 894 -31.06 13.79 -10.53
C ALA A 894 -31.66 12.81 -11.55
N ASP A 895 -30.98 12.58 -12.69
CA ASP A 895 -31.37 11.63 -13.74
C ASP A 895 -32.80 11.84 -14.28
N TYR A 896 -33.15 13.10 -14.53
CA TYR A 896 -34.46 13.52 -15.04
C TYR A 896 -35.66 13.22 -14.11
N ASP A 897 -35.43 13.05 -12.80
CA ASP A 897 -36.47 12.90 -11.79
C ASP A 897 -36.71 14.19 -11.00
N VAL A 898 -37.93 14.72 -11.08
CA VAL A 898 -38.34 16.00 -10.47
C VAL A 898 -38.33 15.96 -8.94
N ASN A 899 -38.74 14.85 -8.31
CA ASN A 899 -38.80 14.74 -6.85
C ASN A 899 -37.40 14.65 -6.25
N ARG A 900 -36.52 13.91 -6.91
CA ARG A 900 -35.11 13.80 -6.51
C ARG A 900 -34.37 15.14 -6.66
N ALA A 901 -34.67 15.87 -7.73
CA ALA A 901 -34.16 17.23 -7.95
C ALA A 901 -34.67 18.21 -6.88
N LEU A 902 -35.95 18.15 -6.49
CA LEU A 902 -36.50 19.01 -5.43
C LEU A 902 -35.87 18.72 -4.06
N ASN A 903 -35.68 17.44 -3.70
CA ASN A 903 -34.96 17.09 -2.47
C ASN A 903 -33.53 17.63 -2.46
N PHE A 904 -32.87 17.64 -3.63
CA PHE A 904 -31.54 18.23 -3.74
C PHE A 904 -31.56 19.75 -3.56
N ILE A 905 -32.58 20.44 -4.08
CA ILE A 905 -32.72 21.91 -3.98
C ILE A 905 -33.10 22.36 -2.57
N TYR A 906 -33.94 21.62 -1.84
CA TYR A 906 -34.45 22.00 -0.51
C TYR A 906 -33.67 21.36 0.67
N SER A 907 -32.68 20.50 0.41
CA SER A 907 -31.79 19.95 1.46
C SER A 907 -30.50 20.74 1.68
N THR A 908 -30.24 21.74 0.84
CA THR A 908 -29.21 22.78 0.98
C THR A 908 -29.84 24.12 1.28
#